data_AF-A0A8S0P9J5-F1
#
_entry.id   AF-A0A8S0P9J5-F1
#
_cell.length_a   1.000
_cell.length_b   1.000
_cell.length_c   1.000
_cell.angle_alpha   90.00
_cell.angle_beta   90.00
_cell.angle_gamma   90.00
#
_symmetry.space_group_name_H-M   'P 1'
#
loop_
_entity.id
_entity.type
_entity.pdbx_description
1 polymer ?
#
loop_
_entity_poly.entity_id
_entity_poly.type
_entity_poly.pdbx_seq_one_letter_code
_entity_poly.pdbx_strand_id
1 'polypeptide(L)'
;MILRTPPARKRRAESRPPEEDHTNSPSSNRQQLVIYEDHPVVESSHGHSTPISTDQMLCTYQCRQMVKSEFLDALSSAEKQARDYQSKLEALSDDFSKAEAERKKFRDQFFNAEQELAAAKGREQMLQQQLRKEVDFSQEQLKKQIQSYSELEIKLRNEMDLRKKAESSAAIAEEKTSVLEGKLNTLSESIEREKSRLENELAQMRSGSKLSIDRISADLERMECKAKNAEKESALLKEQLEEIKKRLNECMQEKFEVEKRLSRFTSAEAPSKDADLLVKHLQEELRSYECEVREARKIISSHEKIELLKEKLLEEKGRRERAESDVHKLSDIQLRLKELEDEISTWKSMIKDIPGVSRADDLPLKFGALQKEVYDSMMKAGEAQARLKQVEVALDTTLLDKENAEAEAALAKERAESSRSEIKRLELMIASLTEERKHAVDEMKGCKSLDGGKELVSGTIAQQLESSLAKKDSFIRELESNLSEQRETNRHQLDEIKLLSERLNNEAKRIKMLEREGDRLRSEIAILESKLGHGDFSSANTKVLRMVNTLAVENEAKQTIEALQNELQKTKEKLQAVEDLKKQSPDSGTLVDSYIAGKIKQLKEQIATLEKREERYKTVFADRISVFRRACCELFGYKVCHVRTFSLVLKLQLTSVSKLAADRQ
;
A
#
# COMPACT_ATOMS: atom_id res chain seq x y z
N MET A 1 -13.37 -27.46 -51.89
CA MET A 1 -14.73 -27.22 -52.42
C MET A 1 -15.19 -25.86 -51.89
N ILE A 2 -14.68 -24.73 -52.37
CA ILE A 2 -15.22 -23.92 -53.48
C ILE A 2 -16.74 -24.11 -53.68
N LEU A 3 -17.53 -23.22 -53.05
CA LEU A 3 -18.85 -22.84 -53.56
C LEU A 3 -18.81 -21.34 -53.88
N ARG A 4 -19.08 -21.07 -55.16
CA ARG A 4 -18.99 -19.79 -55.84
C ARG A 4 -20.31 -19.06 -55.70
N THR A 5 -20.28 -17.79 -55.28
CA THR A 5 -21.34 -16.82 -55.59
C THR A 5 -20.95 -16.05 -56.86
N PRO A 6 -21.84 -15.93 -57.86
CA PRO A 6 -21.58 -15.18 -59.09
C PRO A 6 -21.86 -13.67 -58.93
N PRO A 7 -21.31 -12.83 -59.84
CA PRO A 7 -21.19 -11.38 -59.66
C PRO A 7 -22.33 -10.59 -60.33
N ALA A 8 -22.69 -9.43 -59.75
CA ALA A 8 -23.41 -8.40 -60.47
C ALA A 8 -22.42 -7.48 -61.20
N ARG A 9 -22.44 -7.49 -62.54
CA ARG A 9 -21.74 -6.52 -63.38
C ARG A 9 -22.74 -5.69 -64.18
N LYS A 10 -22.55 -4.37 -64.05
CA LYS A 10 -22.58 -3.32 -65.09
C LYS A 10 -23.96 -2.86 -65.59
N ARG A 11 -24.29 -1.60 -65.28
CA ARG A 11 -24.13 -0.36 -66.12
C ARG A 11 -25.39 -0.15 -66.95
N ARG A 12 -25.88 1.06 -67.24
CA ARG A 12 -25.41 2.46 -67.13
C ARG A 12 -26.72 3.28 -67.24
N ALA A 13 -26.83 4.44 -66.59
CA ALA A 13 -26.67 5.77 -67.22
C ALA A 13 -27.42 5.88 -68.56
N GLU A 14 -28.38 6.76 -68.73
CA GLU A 14 -28.18 8.21 -68.81
C GLU A 14 -29.59 8.85 -68.79
N SER A 15 -29.86 9.81 -67.92
CA SER A 15 -29.80 11.24 -68.22
C SER A 15 -31.16 11.84 -68.57
N ARG A 16 -31.65 12.56 -67.57
CA ARG A 16 -32.04 13.96 -67.63
C ARG A 16 -33.47 14.41 -67.97
N PRO A 17 -33.91 15.47 -67.24
CA PRO A 17 -35.10 16.29 -67.44
C PRO A 17 -34.73 17.45 -68.43
N PRO A 18 -35.32 18.67 -68.47
CA PRO A 18 -36.34 19.33 -67.64
C PRO A 18 -37.45 20.00 -68.48
N GLU A 19 -38.46 20.68 -67.93
CA GLU A 19 -38.45 22.06 -67.43
C GLU A 19 -39.85 22.41 -66.89
N GLU A 20 -39.96 22.98 -65.69
CA GLU A 20 -40.14 24.43 -65.37
C GLU A 20 -41.64 24.70 -65.06
N ASP A 21 -42.07 25.54 -64.13
CA ASP A 21 -41.35 26.53 -63.34
C ASP A 21 -42.14 27.09 -62.13
N HIS A 22 -41.37 27.75 -61.27
CA HIS A 22 -41.68 28.97 -60.49
C HIS A 22 -42.67 28.99 -59.30
N THR A 23 -42.05 29.01 -58.11
CA THR A 23 -42.10 30.05 -57.04
C THR A 23 -43.37 30.88 -56.80
N ASN A 24 -43.91 30.80 -55.56
CA ASN A 24 -43.95 31.91 -54.57
C ASN A 24 -44.63 31.49 -53.25
N SER A 25 -44.07 31.93 -52.12
CA SER A 25 -44.73 31.99 -50.79
C SER A 25 -45.18 33.45 -50.55
N PRO A 26 -46.26 33.79 -49.79
CA PRO A 26 -46.30 33.53 -48.34
C PRO A 26 -47.70 33.40 -47.63
N SER A 27 -47.64 32.87 -46.40
CA SER A 27 -48.46 33.17 -45.20
C SER A 27 -50.00 33.32 -45.24
N SER A 28 -50.67 32.38 -44.54
CA SER A 28 -51.70 32.57 -43.49
C SER A 28 -52.79 33.66 -43.61
N ASN A 29 -54.04 33.26 -43.90
CA ASN A 29 -55.15 33.22 -42.91
C ASN A 29 -56.54 32.97 -43.57
N ARG A 30 -57.35 32.19 -42.85
CA ARG A 30 -58.83 32.18 -42.73
C ARG A 30 -59.75 32.04 -43.96
N GLN A 31 -60.59 31.01 -43.84
CA GLN A 31 -62.05 31.00 -44.06
C GLN A 31 -62.57 31.53 -45.40
N GLN A 32 -63.17 30.65 -46.22
CA GLN A 32 -64.61 30.62 -46.50
C GLN A 32 -64.89 29.55 -47.57
N LEU A 33 -65.63 28.49 -47.21
CA LEU A 33 -66.25 27.61 -48.19
C LEU A 33 -67.34 28.41 -48.92
N VAL A 34 -67.28 28.45 -50.25
CA VAL A 34 -68.38 28.87 -51.11
C VAL A 34 -68.61 27.77 -52.13
N ILE A 35 -69.82 27.24 -52.10
CA ILE A 35 -70.43 26.30 -53.04
C ILE A 35 -70.56 27.03 -54.38
N TYR A 36 -70.24 26.38 -55.51
CA TYR A 36 -70.69 26.84 -56.82
C TYR A 36 -71.44 25.72 -57.55
N GLU A 37 -72.56 26.14 -58.10
CA GLU A 37 -73.66 25.39 -58.69
C GLU A 37 -73.29 24.79 -60.05
N ASP A 38 -73.99 23.69 -60.35
CA ASP A 38 -74.12 23.10 -61.67
C ASP A 38 -74.80 24.03 -62.69
N HIS A 39 -74.53 23.73 -63.97
CA HIS A 39 -75.30 24.03 -65.21
C HIS A 39 -74.88 25.27 -66.03
N PRO A 40 -75.17 25.32 -67.36
CA PRO A 40 -76.05 24.44 -68.14
C PRO A 40 -75.51 23.91 -69.50
N VAL A 41 -76.17 22.83 -69.93
CA VAL A 41 -76.32 22.43 -71.34
C VAL A 41 -76.97 23.58 -72.11
N VAL A 42 -76.37 24.00 -73.22
CA VAL A 42 -77.01 24.89 -74.19
C VAL A 42 -77.33 24.07 -75.43
N GLU A 43 -78.63 23.81 -75.58
CA GLU A 43 -79.27 23.44 -76.84
C GLU A 43 -79.10 24.58 -77.84
N SER A 44 -78.57 24.26 -79.02
CA SER A 44 -78.58 25.15 -80.16
C SER A 44 -80.00 25.29 -80.69
N SER A 45 -80.49 26.52 -80.79
CA SER A 45 -81.65 26.82 -81.61
C SER A 45 -81.42 28.06 -82.45
N HIS A 46 -82.10 28.07 -83.59
CA HIS A 46 -82.35 29.16 -84.53
C HIS A 46 -81.44 29.24 -85.74
N GLY A 47 -82.02 28.72 -86.82
CA GLY A 47 -81.59 29.00 -88.18
C GLY A 47 -81.84 30.46 -88.55
N HIS A 48 -80.96 30.94 -89.40
CA HIS A 48 -81.15 32.13 -90.21
C HIS A 48 -81.08 31.71 -91.67
N SER A 49 -82.24 31.67 -92.32
CA SER A 49 -82.41 31.88 -93.77
C SER A 49 -82.58 33.39 -93.92
N THR A 50 -81.79 34.16 -94.68
CA THR A 50 -81.64 34.26 -96.16
C THR A 50 -80.69 35.46 -96.42
N PRO A 51 -80.39 35.91 -97.65
CA PRO A 51 -79.95 35.20 -98.85
C PRO A 51 -78.70 35.87 -99.46
N ILE A 52 -77.63 35.14 -99.78
CA ILE A 52 -76.59 35.67 -100.67
C ILE A 52 -76.24 34.61 -101.72
N SER A 53 -76.72 34.89 -102.94
CA SER A 53 -76.10 34.59 -104.23
C SER A 53 -75.41 33.23 -104.36
N THR A 54 -76.19 32.25 -104.81
CA THR A 54 -75.69 31.07 -105.51
C THR A 54 -74.96 31.51 -106.77
N ASP A 55 -73.63 31.62 -106.70
CA ASP A 55 -72.77 31.59 -107.87
C ASP A 55 -71.71 30.49 -107.69
N GLN A 56 -72.12 29.30 -108.11
CA GLN A 56 -71.32 28.38 -108.93
C GLN A 56 -69.82 28.20 -108.60
N MET A 57 -69.53 27.49 -107.51
CA MET A 57 -68.29 26.70 -107.37
C MET A 57 -68.66 25.25 -107.04
N LEU A 58 -69.23 24.54 -108.03
CA LEU A 58 -69.53 23.11 -107.91
C LEU A 58 -68.21 22.33 -107.80
N CYS A 59 -67.78 22.01 -106.58
CA CYS A 59 -66.64 21.13 -106.39
C CYS A 59 -66.96 19.73 -106.96
N THR A 60 -66.00 19.18 -107.69
CA THR A 60 -66.11 17.87 -108.34
C THR A 60 -66.35 16.76 -107.30
N TYR A 61 -66.91 15.62 -107.73
CA TYR A 61 -67.04 14.44 -106.85
C TYR A 61 -65.71 14.09 -106.16
N GLN A 62 -64.59 14.30 -106.86
CA GLN A 62 -63.24 14.11 -106.35
C GLN A 62 -62.91 15.07 -105.17
N CYS A 63 -63.30 16.35 -105.22
CA CYS A 63 -63.17 17.23 -104.05
C CYS A 63 -63.93 16.70 -102.83
N ARG A 64 -65.17 16.25 -103.03
CA ARG A 64 -66.02 15.77 -101.93
C ARG A 64 -65.46 14.51 -101.29
N GLN A 65 -64.89 13.60 -102.09
CA GLN A 65 -64.22 12.41 -101.56
C GLN A 65 -62.90 12.75 -100.87
N MET A 66 -62.12 13.70 -101.40
CA MET A 66 -60.87 14.16 -100.78
C MET A 66 -61.13 14.84 -99.42
N VAL A 67 -62.11 15.74 -99.33
CA VAL A 67 -62.50 16.38 -98.07
C VAL A 67 -63.05 15.35 -97.08
N LYS A 68 -63.80 14.35 -97.55
CA LYS A 68 -64.31 13.27 -96.70
C LYS A 68 -63.20 12.35 -96.20
N SER A 69 -62.21 11.99 -97.01
CA SER A 69 -61.06 11.22 -96.58
C SER A 69 -60.19 12.01 -95.62
N GLU A 70 -59.89 13.28 -95.93
CA GLU A 70 -59.15 14.18 -95.04
C GLU A 70 -59.87 14.35 -93.68
N PHE A 71 -61.20 14.46 -93.69
CA PHE A 71 -61.98 14.52 -92.46
C PHE A 71 -61.93 13.22 -91.65
N LEU A 72 -62.04 12.06 -92.30
CA LEU A 72 -61.95 10.75 -91.62
C LEU A 72 -60.54 10.48 -91.10
N ASP A 73 -59.50 10.88 -91.82
CA ASP A 73 -58.11 10.79 -91.38
C ASP A 73 -57.84 11.73 -90.19
N ALA A 74 -58.38 12.96 -90.24
CA ALA A 74 -58.33 13.90 -89.13
C ALA A 74 -59.07 13.37 -87.89
N LEU A 75 -60.26 12.76 -88.08
CA LEU A 75 -61.03 12.14 -87.00
C LEU A 75 -60.27 10.94 -86.40
N SER A 76 -59.71 10.07 -87.24
CA SER A 76 -58.91 8.92 -86.79
C SER A 76 -57.65 9.36 -86.03
N SER A 77 -56.98 10.41 -86.51
CA SER A 77 -55.85 11.04 -85.81
C SER A 77 -56.29 11.65 -84.47
N ALA A 78 -57.44 12.34 -84.42
CA ALA A 78 -57.97 12.93 -83.20
C ALA A 78 -58.38 11.87 -82.16
N GLU A 79 -59.02 10.77 -82.59
CA GLU A 79 -59.33 9.64 -81.71
C GLU A 79 -58.06 8.97 -81.16
N LYS A 80 -57.03 8.81 -82.00
CA LYS A 80 -55.74 8.28 -81.55
C LYS A 80 -55.10 9.20 -80.52
N GLN A 81 -55.08 10.51 -80.77
CA GLN A 81 -54.59 11.49 -79.81
C GLN A 81 -55.39 11.46 -78.50
N ALA A 82 -56.72 11.33 -78.56
CA ALA A 82 -57.56 11.21 -77.36
C ALA A 82 -57.22 9.95 -76.55
N ARG A 83 -57.00 8.80 -77.20
CA ARG A 83 -56.55 7.56 -76.53
C ARG A 83 -55.15 7.74 -75.94
N ASP A 84 -54.22 8.35 -76.66
CA ASP A 84 -52.87 8.62 -76.18
C ASP A 84 -52.87 9.55 -74.95
N TYR A 85 -53.73 10.58 -74.95
CA TYR A 85 -53.92 11.46 -73.78
C TYR A 85 -54.56 10.73 -72.60
N GLN A 86 -55.55 9.87 -72.86
CA GLN A 86 -56.16 9.05 -71.81
C GLN A 86 -55.12 8.13 -71.15
N SER A 87 -54.31 7.41 -71.95
CA SER A 87 -53.25 6.56 -71.40
C SER A 87 -52.19 7.35 -70.64
N LYS A 88 -51.84 8.57 -71.09
CA LYS A 88 -50.94 9.47 -70.34
C LYS A 88 -51.55 9.91 -69.01
N LEU A 89 -52.85 10.19 -68.98
CA LEU A 89 -53.55 10.61 -67.77
C LEU A 89 -53.65 9.45 -66.75
N GLU A 90 -53.91 8.23 -67.21
CA GLU A 90 -53.89 7.02 -66.38
C GLU A 90 -52.49 6.77 -65.80
N ALA A 91 -51.44 6.86 -66.61
CA ALA A 91 -50.05 6.73 -66.14
C ALA A 91 -49.68 7.80 -65.07
N LEU A 92 -50.07 9.06 -65.30
CA LEU A 92 -49.86 10.13 -64.33
C LEU A 92 -50.66 9.91 -63.03
N SER A 93 -51.88 9.35 -63.12
CA SER A 93 -52.70 9.03 -61.94
C SER A 93 -52.08 7.90 -61.10
N ASP A 94 -51.52 6.87 -61.75
CA ASP A 94 -50.80 5.79 -61.08
C ASP A 94 -49.53 6.31 -60.40
N ASP A 95 -48.77 7.18 -61.07
CA ASP A 95 -47.55 7.76 -60.50
C ASP A 95 -47.86 8.71 -59.35
N PHE A 96 -48.95 9.49 -59.42
CA PHE A 96 -49.43 10.29 -58.29
C PHE A 96 -49.80 9.41 -57.09
N SER A 97 -50.50 8.30 -57.33
CA SER A 97 -50.88 7.35 -56.27
C SER A 97 -49.66 6.71 -55.60
N LYS A 98 -48.62 6.36 -56.38
CA LYS A 98 -47.34 5.88 -55.84
C LYS A 98 -46.63 6.96 -55.01
N ALA A 99 -46.54 8.18 -55.52
CA ALA A 99 -45.92 9.31 -54.81
C ALA A 99 -46.65 9.62 -53.49
N GLU A 100 -47.98 9.54 -53.47
CA GLU A 100 -48.76 9.72 -52.26
C GLU A 100 -48.53 8.61 -51.22
N ALA A 101 -48.43 7.35 -51.67
CA ALA A 101 -48.08 6.23 -50.80
C ALA A 101 -46.67 6.38 -50.21
N GLU A 102 -45.69 6.81 -51.00
CA GLU A 102 -44.33 7.12 -50.52
C GLU A 102 -44.33 8.27 -49.52
N ARG A 103 -45.06 9.36 -49.81
CA ARG A 103 -45.24 10.49 -48.88
C ARG A 103 -45.84 10.03 -47.56
N LYS A 104 -46.79 9.08 -47.57
CA LYS A 104 -47.34 8.48 -46.35
C LYS A 104 -46.28 7.69 -45.59
N LYS A 105 -45.50 6.84 -46.27
CA LYS A 105 -44.39 6.08 -45.65
C LYS A 105 -43.37 6.99 -44.98
N PHE A 106 -42.95 8.06 -45.65
CA PHE A 106 -42.00 9.01 -45.06
C PHE A 106 -42.56 9.74 -43.84
N ARG A 107 -43.85 10.08 -43.85
CA ARG A 107 -44.51 10.65 -42.67
C ARG A 107 -44.53 9.69 -41.49
N ASP A 108 -44.86 8.42 -41.73
CA ASP A 108 -44.88 7.40 -40.68
C ASP A 108 -43.46 7.16 -40.12
N GLN A 109 -42.44 7.11 -40.99
CA GLN A 109 -41.04 7.02 -40.58
C GLN A 109 -40.60 8.22 -39.74
N PHE A 110 -41.02 9.43 -40.13
CA PHE A 110 -40.71 10.65 -39.39
C PHE A 110 -41.31 10.62 -37.97
N PHE A 111 -42.59 10.24 -37.83
CA PHE A 111 -43.22 10.11 -36.51
C PHE A 111 -42.55 9.05 -35.63
N ASN A 112 -42.14 7.92 -36.20
CA ASN A 112 -41.41 6.90 -35.46
C ASN A 112 -40.05 7.43 -34.96
N ALA A 113 -39.30 8.13 -35.81
CA ALA A 113 -38.03 8.74 -35.43
C ALA A 113 -38.20 9.82 -34.35
N GLU A 114 -39.26 10.64 -34.42
CA GLU A 114 -39.58 11.62 -33.36
C GLU A 114 -39.89 10.94 -32.02
N GLN A 115 -40.63 9.84 -32.02
CA GLN A 115 -40.94 9.07 -30.81
C GLN A 115 -39.68 8.44 -30.21
N GLU A 116 -38.81 7.86 -31.04
CA GLU A 116 -37.54 7.30 -30.61
C GLU A 116 -36.62 8.37 -30.02
N LEU A 117 -36.56 9.56 -30.64
CA LEU A 117 -35.81 10.70 -30.13
C LEU A 117 -36.36 11.18 -28.77
N ALA A 118 -37.68 11.26 -28.61
CA ALA A 118 -38.30 11.62 -27.34
C ALA A 118 -37.97 10.59 -26.24
N ALA A 119 -38.02 9.30 -26.56
CA ALA A 119 -37.65 8.23 -25.63
C ALA A 119 -36.15 8.29 -25.27
N ALA A 120 -35.28 8.58 -26.23
CA ALA A 120 -33.85 8.75 -26.00
C ALA A 120 -33.57 9.95 -25.07
N LYS A 121 -34.20 11.11 -25.30
CA LYS A 121 -34.11 12.27 -24.40
C LYS A 121 -34.60 11.96 -22.99
N GLY A 122 -35.67 11.19 -22.85
CA GLY A 122 -36.16 10.74 -21.54
C GLY A 122 -35.15 9.87 -20.79
N ARG A 123 -34.51 8.90 -21.49
CA ARG A 123 -33.43 8.07 -20.91
C ARG A 123 -32.22 8.91 -20.52
N GLU A 124 -31.82 9.85 -21.37
CA GLU A 124 -30.71 10.75 -21.09
C GLU A 124 -30.97 11.60 -19.83
N GLN A 125 -32.17 12.18 -19.69
CA GLN A 125 -32.55 12.95 -18.51
C GLN A 125 -32.53 12.10 -17.23
N MET A 126 -33.01 10.86 -17.29
CA MET A 126 -32.97 9.93 -16.16
C MET A 126 -31.51 9.63 -15.74
N LEU A 127 -30.63 9.36 -16.72
CA LEU A 127 -29.21 9.13 -16.46
C LEU A 127 -28.53 10.37 -15.87
N GLN A 128 -28.81 11.56 -16.40
CA GLN A 128 -28.30 12.82 -15.84
C GLN A 128 -28.77 13.04 -14.40
N GLN A 129 -30.03 12.73 -14.08
CA GLN A 129 -30.55 12.84 -12.71
C GLN A 129 -29.90 11.81 -11.77
N GLN A 130 -29.68 10.59 -12.23
CA GLN A 130 -29.00 9.56 -11.45
C GLN A 130 -27.55 9.95 -11.15
N LEU A 131 -26.82 10.43 -12.16
CA LEU A 131 -25.45 10.89 -11.99
C LEU A 131 -25.36 12.06 -11.01
N ARG A 132 -26.28 13.02 -11.08
CA ARG A 132 -26.35 14.13 -10.12
C ARG A 132 -26.54 13.63 -8.69
N LYS A 133 -27.46 12.68 -8.46
CA LYS A 133 -27.69 12.11 -7.13
C LYS A 133 -26.46 11.38 -6.58
N GLU A 134 -25.73 10.65 -7.43
CA GLU A 134 -24.50 9.96 -7.05
C GLU A 134 -23.36 10.93 -6.71
N VAL A 135 -23.22 12.00 -7.50
CA VAL A 135 -22.27 13.08 -7.22
C VAL A 135 -22.62 13.79 -5.91
N ASP A 136 -23.90 14.12 -5.69
CA ASP A 136 -24.34 14.77 -4.45
C ASP A 136 -24.09 13.88 -3.23
N PHE A 137 -24.41 12.59 -3.33
CA PHE A 137 -24.19 11.61 -2.26
C PHE A 137 -22.70 11.44 -1.93
N SER A 138 -21.86 11.26 -2.95
CA SER A 138 -20.41 11.12 -2.76
C SER A 138 -19.78 12.40 -2.20
N GLN A 139 -20.23 13.57 -2.65
CA GLN A 139 -19.79 14.85 -2.11
C GLN A 139 -20.19 15.03 -0.64
N GLU A 140 -21.40 14.62 -0.25
CA GLU A 140 -21.85 14.66 1.14
C GLU A 140 -21.04 13.70 2.02
N GLN A 141 -20.75 12.49 1.52
CA GLN A 141 -19.91 11.53 2.22
C GLN A 141 -18.49 12.07 2.44
N LEU A 142 -17.91 12.69 1.41
CA LEU A 142 -16.58 13.32 1.52
C LEU A 142 -16.58 14.46 2.53
N LYS A 143 -17.63 15.31 2.55
CA LYS A 143 -17.79 16.38 3.55
C LYS A 143 -17.85 15.82 4.97
N LYS A 144 -18.61 14.75 5.20
CA LYS A 144 -18.69 14.06 6.51
C LYS A 144 -17.33 13.49 6.92
N GLN A 145 -16.58 12.88 6.00
CA GLN A 145 -15.24 12.38 6.28
C GLN A 145 -14.28 13.52 6.64
N ILE A 146 -14.27 14.63 5.88
CA ILE A 146 -13.44 15.80 6.18
C ILE A 146 -13.76 16.37 7.57
N GLN A 147 -15.04 16.48 7.91
CA GLN A 147 -15.48 16.92 9.25
C GLN A 147 -14.94 15.98 10.33
N SER A 148 -15.09 14.67 10.16
CA SER A 148 -14.57 13.69 11.12
C SER A 148 -13.05 13.76 11.30
N TYR A 149 -12.29 13.99 10.21
CA TYR A 149 -10.84 14.18 10.28
C TYR A 149 -10.47 15.45 11.04
N SER A 150 -11.20 16.55 10.82
CA SER A 150 -10.95 17.80 11.55
C SER A 150 -11.23 17.65 13.06
N GLU A 151 -12.27 16.92 13.44
CA GLU A 151 -12.57 16.62 14.85
C GLU A 151 -11.49 15.74 15.48
N LEU A 152 -11.00 14.73 14.75
CA LEU A 152 -9.92 13.88 15.20
C LEU A 152 -8.60 14.65 15.34
N GLU A 153 -8.30 15.59 14.44
CA GLU A 153 -7.12 16.45 14.53
C GLU A 153 -7.17 17.33 15.80
N ILE A 154 -8.34 17.89 16.11
CA ILE A 154 -8.54 18.66 17.36
C ILE A 154 -8.34 17.77 18.59
N LYS A 155 -8.92 16.57 18.61
CA LYS A 155 -8.73 15.60 19.71
C LYS A 155 -7.27 15.21 19.88
N LEU A 156 -6.55 14.96 18.78
CA LEU A 156 -5.13 14.64 18.80
C LEU A 156 -4.31 15.78 19.40
N ARG A 157 -4.58 17.03 19.00
CA ARG A 157 -3.88 18.20 19.55
C ARG A 157 -4.14 18.35 21.06
N ASN A 158 -5.37 18.13 21.51
CA ASN A 158 -5.71 18.14 22.94
C ASN A 158 -4.98 17.04 23.72
N GLU A 159 -4.93 15.81 23.20
CA GLU A 159 -4.18 14.70 23.82
C GLU A 159 -2.68 14.99 23.90
N MET A 160 -2.10 15.59 22.86
CA MET A 160 -0.70 16.02 22.88
C MET A 160 -0.44 17.05 23.97
N ASP A 161 -1.32 18.03 24.15
CA ASP A 161 -1.19 19.05 25.20
C ASP A 161 -1.36 18.45 26.60
N LEU A 162 -2.28 17.51 26.78
CA LEU A 162 -2.45 16.78 28.05
C LEU A 162 -1.21 15.93 28.37
N ARG A 163 -0.67 15.21 27.37
CA ARG A 163 0.55 14.43 27.52
C ARG A 163 1.74 15.30 27.90
N LYS A 164 1.91 16.45 27.24
CA LYS A 164 2.99 17.40 27.57
C LYS A 164 2.87 17.92 29.00
N LYS A 165 1.65 18.21 29.47
CA LYS A 165 1.41 18.59 30.87
C LYS A 165 1.75 17.45 31.83
N ALA A 166 1.33 16.22 31.54
CA ALA A 166 1.64 15.04 32.34
C ALA A 166 3.15 14.79 32.42
N GLU A 167 3.87 14.84 31.29
CA GLU A 167 5.32 14.70 31.21
C GLU A 167 6.04 15.79 32.03
N SER A 168 5.57 17.05 31.97
CA SER A 168 6.14 18.13 32.80
C SER A 168 5.92 17.88 34.30
N SER A 169 4.76 17.34 34.69
CA SER A 169 4.48 17.02 36.09
C SER A 169 5.29 15.80 36.58
N ALA A 170 5.51 14.80 35.71
CA ALA A 170 6.35 13.65 35.98
C ALA A 170 7.80 14.07 36.18
N ALA A 171 8.33 14.94 35.30
CA ALA A 171 9.70 15.47 35.44
C ALA A 171 9.89 16.23 36.77
N ILE A 172 8.91 17.04 37.18
CA ILE A 172 8.94 17.74 38.48
C ILE A 172 8.90 16.74 39.64
N ALA A 173 8.13 15.65 39.52
CA ALA A 173 8.07 14.61 40.55
C ALA A 173 9.39 13.83 40.63
N GLU A 174 9.99 13.47 39.49
CA GLU A 174 11.30 12.81 39.39
C GLU A 174 12.42 13.66 40.01
N GLU A 175 12.43 14.97 39.72
CA GLU A 175 13.37 15.90 40.34
C GLU A 175 13.20 15.92 41.87
N LYS A 176 11.96 16.03 42.37
CA LYS A 176 11.68 15.98 43.81
C LYS A 176 12.12 14.65 44.44
N THR A 177 11.89 13.51 43.78
CA THR A 177 12.34 12.21 44.28
C THR A 177 13.86 12.13 44.31
N SER A 178 14.56 12.62 43.29
CA SER A 178 16.03 12.63 43.27
C SER A 178 16.61 13.48 44.40
N VAL A 179 15.97 14.63 44.71
CA VAL A 179 16.36 15.50 45.83
C VAL A 179 16.13 14.80 47.17
N LEU A 180 15.01 14.10 47.34
CA LEU A 180 14.72 13.36 48.57
C LEU A 180 15.64 12.16 48.75
N GLU A 181 15.96 11.44 47.68
CA GLU A 181 16.92 10.34 47.68
C GLU A 181 18.33 10.84 48.05
N GLY A 182 18.77 11.97 47.49
CA GLY A 182 20.02 12.62 47.89
C GLY A 182 20.04 13.01 49.38
N LYS A 183 18.94 13.52 49.92
CA LYS A 183 18.81 13.81 51.36
C LYS A 183 18.83 12.54 52.22
N LEU A 184 18.20 11.46 51.76
CA LEU A 184 18.19 10.19 52.46
C LEU A 184 19.57 9.57 52.52
N ASN A 185 20.33 9.62 51.42
CA ASN A 185 21.69 9.11 51.35
C ASN A 185 22.63 9.88 52.30
N THR A 186 22.55 11.21 52.31
CA THR A 186 23.38 12.02 53.24
C THR A 186 23.04 11.77 54.71
N LEU A 187 21.75 11.58 55.04
CA LEU A 187 21.31 11.16 56.37
C LEU A 187 21.81 9.76 56.73
N SER A 188 21.70 8.80 55.81
CA SER A 188 22.18 7.43 56.01
C SER A 188 23.69 7.40 56.27
N GLU A 189 24.48 8.13 55.49
CA GLU A 189 25.92 8.29 55.73
C GLU A 189 26.22 8.93 57.09
N SER A 190 25.41 9.92 57.51
CA SER A 190 25.58 10.55 58.82
C SER A 190 25.30 9.60 59.97
N ILE A 191 24.23 8.80 59.86
CA ILE A 191 23.87 7.79 60.86
C ILE A 191 24.94 6.70 60.93
N GLU A 192 25.48 6.22 59.81
CA GLU A 192 26.53 5.20 59.82
C GLU A 192 27.84 5.73 60.43
N ARG A 193 28.18 7.00 60.17
CA ARG A 193 29.30 7.69 60.83
C ARG A 193 29.10 7.78 62.34
N GLU A 194 27.91 8.14 62.80
CA GLU A 194 27.60 8.27 64.23
C GLU A 194 27.55 6.91 64.93
N LYS A 195 26.97 5.89 64.29
CA LYS A 195 27.02 4.50 64.76
C LYS A 195 28.46 4.02 64.93
N SER A 196 29.32 4.23 63.93
CA SER A 196 30.75 3.88 64.01
C SER A 196 31.44 4.61 65.18
N ARG A 197 31.10 5.89 65.41
CA ARG A 197 31.61 6.66 66.56
C ARG A 197 31.19 6.05 67.90
N LEU A 198 29.90 5.73 68.05
CA LEU A 198 29.36 5.12 69.27
C LEU A 198 29.91 3.72 69.52
N GLU A 199 30.10 2.91 68.47
CA GLU A 199 30.74 1.59 68.58
C GLU A 199 32.19 1.70 69.08
N ASN A 200 32.93 2.70 68.59
CA ASN A 200 34.29 2.99 69.07
C ASN A 200 34.30 3.45 70.54
N GLU A 201 33.38 4.34 70.93
CA GLU A 201 33.23 4.79 72.32
C GLU A 201 32.89 3.61 73.25
N LEU A 202 31.98 2.72 72.83
CA LEU A 202 31.64 1.50 73.57
C LEU A 202 32.83 0.55 73.70
N ALA A 203 33.60 0.35 72.63
CA ALA A 203 34.81 -0.48 72.66
C ALA A 203 35.86 0.10 73.63
N GLN A 204 36.07 1.41 73.59
CA GLN A 204 36.97 2.11 74.50
C GLN A 204 36.51 1.95 75.96
N MET A 205 35.24 2.21 76.25
CA MET A 205 34.69 2.07 77.60
C MET A 205 34.77 0.63 78.13
N ARG A 206 34.52 -0.38 77.28
CA ARG A 206 34.70 -1.80 77.65
C ARG A 206 36.15 -2.15 77.95
N SER A 207 37.09 -1.63 77.17
CA SER A 207 38.52 -1.86 77.43
C SER A 207 38.97 -1.18 78.74
N GLY A 208 38.52 0.05 78.99
CA GLY A 208 38.82 0.78 80.23
C GLY A 208 38.20 0.12 81.46
N SER A 209 36.95 -0.34 81.38
CA SER A 209 36.31 -1.05 82.48
C SER A 209 36.99 -2.39 82.75
N LYS A 210 37.39 -3.14 81.71
CA LYS A 210 38.17 -4.38 81.86
C LYS A 210 39.50 -4.14 82.59
N LEU A 211 40.27 -3.12 82.17
CA LEU A 211 41.51 -2.75 82.84
C LEU A 211 41.28 -2.34 84.31
N SER A 212 40.18 -1.64 84.60
CA SER A 212 39.82 -1.28 85.98
C SER A 212 39.47 -2.52 86.81
N ILE A 213 38.71 -3.47 86.25
CA ILE A 213 38.38 -4.74 86.92
C ILE A 213 39.66 -5.53 87.19
N ASP A 214 40.53 -5.69 86.19
CA ASP A 214 41.81 -6.40 86.33
C ASP A 214 42.68 -5.78 87.44
N ARG A 215 42.71 -4.43 87.52
CA ARG A 215 43.42 -3.71 88.58
C ARG A 215 42.83 -3.97 89.97
N ILE A 216 41.51 -3.88 90.11
CA ILE A 216 40.82 -4.14 91.38
C ILE A 216 41.04 -5.59 91.81
N SER A 217 40.92 -6.56 90.90
CA SER A 217 41.19 -7.97 91.18
C SER A 217 42.62 -8.18 91.67
N ALA A 218 43.62 -7.57 91.03
CA ALA A 218 45.02 -7.68 91.44
C ALA A 218 45.31 -7.00 92.80
N ASP A 219 44.61 -5.90 93.13
CA ASP A 219 44.66 -5.28 94.46
C ASP A 219 44.02 -6.21 95.52
N LEU A 220 42.88 -6.83 95.18
CA LEU A 220 42.13 -7.72 96.07
C LEU A 220 42.94 -8.99 96.38
N GLU A 221 43.56 -9.62 95.36
CA GLU A 221 44.47 -10.76 95.54
C GLU A 221 45.66 -10.41 96.44
N ARG A 222 46.26 -9.22 96.27
CA ARG A 222 47.33 -8.74 97.15
C ARG A 222 46.87 -8.56 98.59
N MET A 223 45.69 -7.99 98.79
CA MET A 223 45.10 -7.81 100.12
C MET A 223 44.75 -9.15 100.78
N GLU A 224 44.23 -10.10 100.00
CA GLU A 224 43.93 -11.45 100.47
C GLU A 224 45.21 -12.19 100.90
N CYS A 225 46.30 -12.08 100.13
CA CYS A 225 47.60 -12.65 100.51
C CYS A 225 48.14 -12.04 101.81
N LYS A 226 48.03 -10.71 101.98
CA LYS A 226 48.42 -10.03 103.23
C LYS A 226 47.58 -10.49 104.41
N ALA A 227 46.27 -10.61 104.24
CA ALA A 227 45.36 -11.07 105.27
C ALA A 227 45.68 -12.52 105.68
N LYS A 228 45.89 -13.43 104.71
CA LYS A 228 46.30 -14.82 104.96
C LYS A 228 47.64 -14.89 105.70
N ASN A 229 48.61 -14.04 105.34
CA ASN A 229 49.89 -14.00 106.07
C ASN A 229 49.72 -13.48 107.51
N ALA A 230 48.95 -12.42 107.73
CA ALA A 230 48.66 -11.90 109.06
C ALA A 230 47.88 -12.92 109.92
N GLU A 231 46.99 -13.70 109.32
CA GLU A 231 46.28 -14.78 109.98
C GLU A 231 47.24 -15.91 110.39
N LYS A 232 48.16 -16.31 109.51
CA LYS A 232 49.23 -17.28 109.83
C LYS A 232 50.15 -16.77 110.94
N GLU A 233 50.58 -15.50 110.89
CA GLU A 233 51.39 -14.87 111.94
C GLU A 233 50.63 -14.81 113.28
N SER A 234 49.35 -14.45 113.26
CA SER A 234 48.50 -14.46 114.45
C SER A 234 48.33 -15.87 115.04
N ALA A 235 48.13 -16.89 114.19
CA ALA A 235 48.06 -18.28 114.61
C ALA A 235 49.38 -18.73 115.27
N LEU A 236 50.53 -18.40 114.67
CA LEU A 236 51.84 -18.68 115.23
C LEU A 236 52.05 -17.98 116.58
N LEU A 237 51.69 -16.70 116.70
CA LEU A 237 51.78 -15.94 117.95
C LEU A 237 50.86 -16.52 119.03
N LYS A 238 49.65 -16.98 118.67
CA LYS A 238 48.75 -17.69 119.59
C LYS A 238 49.36 -18.99 120.06
N GLU A 239 49.96 -19.77 119.16
CA GLU A 239 50.65 -21.01 119.49
C GLU A 239 51.83 -20.75 120.44
N GLN A 240 52.65 -19.74 120.15
CA GLN A 240 53.73 -19.29 121.04
C GLN A 240 53.22 -18.85 122.42
N LEU A 241 52.09 -18.15 122.47
CA LEU A 241 51.47 -17.70 123.71
C LEU A 241 50.93 -18.87 124.54
N GLU A 242 50.29 -19.85 123.89
CA GLU A 242 49.84 -21.09 124.55
C GLU A 242 51.01 -21.94 125.03
N GLU A 243 52.10 -22.03 124.27
CA GLU A 243 53.35 -22.68 124.70
C GLU A 243 53.96 -21.95 125.92
N ILE A 244 53.99 -20.62 125.93
CA ILE A 244 54.46 -19.84 127.09
C ILE A 244 53.53 -20.02 128.30
N LYS A 245 52.21 -20.01 128.11
CA LYS A 245 51.24 -20.31 129.19
C LYS A 245 51.46 -21.71 129.74
N LYS A 246 51.69 -22.70 128.87
CA LYS A 246 51.99 -24.08 129.26
C LYS A 246 53.28 -24.13 130.08
N ARG A 247 54.37 -23.51 129.62
CA ARG A 247 55.63 -23.38 130.37
C ARG A 247 55.48 -22.63 131.69
N LEU A 248 54.62 -21.62 131.76
CA LEU A 248 54.34 -20.89 133.00
C LEU A 248 53.52 -21.74 133.98
N ASN A 249 52.51 -22.47 133.49
CA ASN A 249 51.76 -23.42 134.29
C ASN A 249 52.68 -24.54 134.78
N GLU A 250 53.54 -25.10 133.92
CA GLU A 250 54.60 -26.03 134.27
C GLU A 250 55.53 -25.43 135.33
N CYS A 251 55.99 -24.18 135.19
CA CYS A 251 56.82 -23.51 136.20
C CYS A 251 56.08 -23.26 137.53
N MET A 252 54.78 -22.98 137.50
CA MET A 252 53.93 -22.86 138.68
C MET A 252 53.68 -24.23 139.33
N GLN A 253 53.54 -25.29 138.53
CA GLN A 253 53.44 -26.67 138.98
C GLN A 253 54.78 -27.14 139.56
N GLU A 254 55.91 -26.81 138.93
CA GLU A 254 57.27 -27.02 139.42
C GLU A 254 57.51 -26.24 140.72
N LYS A 255 57.03 -25.00 140.86
CA LYS A 255 57.05 -24.27 142.14
C LYS A 255 56.24 -24.98 143.23
N PHE A 256 55.07 -25.52 142.88
CA PHE A 256 54.19 -26.28 143.79
C PHE A 256 54.73 -27.70 144.09
N GLU A 257 55.49 -28.30 143.18
CA GLU A 257 56.14 -29.61 143.31
C GLU A 257 57.51 -29.53 143.99
N VAL A 258 58.26 -28.42 143.85
CA VAL A 258 59.50 -28.13 144.59
C VAL A 258 59.22 -27.87 146.08
N GLU A 259 58.04 -27.38 146.44
CA GLU A 259 57.53 -27.40 147.82
C GLU A 259 56.99 -28.78 148.26
N LYS A 260 56.70 -29.70 147.32
CA LYS A 260 56.06 -31.00 147.58
C LYS A 260 56.91 -32.20 147.14
N ARG A 261 58.24 -32.13 147.38
CA ARG A 261 59.28 -33.20 147.43
C ARG A 261 60.39 -32.94 146.39
N LEU A 262 61.68 -32.72 146.71
CA LEU A 262 62.55 -33.41 147.68
C LEU A 262 62.26 -34.92 147.80
N SER A 263 62.11 -35.62 146.66
CA SER A 263 62.23 -37.09 146.52
C SER A 263 62.15 -37.56 145.04
N ARG A 264 63.32 -37.69 144.39
CA ARG A 264 63.78 -38.64 143.33
C ARG A 264 62.98 -38.93 142.03
N PHE A 265 63.56 -38.44 140.91
CA PHE A 265 64.04 -39.07 139.64
C PHE A 265 63.19 -39.86 138.59
N THR A 266 63.44 -39.44 137.32
CA THR A 266 63.64 -40.13 136.00
C THR A 266 62.52 -40.41 134.96
N SER A 267 62.75 -39.80 133.78
CA SER A 267 62.70 -40.29 132.36
C SER A 267 61.40 -40.64 131.63
N ALA A 268 61.19 -40.00 130.46
CA ALA A 268 61.23 -40.58 129.09
C ALA A 268 60.20 -39.97 128.10
N GLU A 269 60.50 -40.11 126.80
CA GLU A 269 60.12 -39.30 125.63
C GLU A 269 58.90 -39.76 124.78
N ALA A 270 58.38 -38.77 124.00
CA ALA A 270 57.76 -38.80 122.65
C ALA A 270 56.34 -39.43 122.48
N PRO A 271 55.58 -39.23 121.35
CA PRO A 271 55.84 -38.47 120.11
C PRO A 271 54.66 -37.64 119.49
N SER A 272 55.05 -36.70 118.61
CA SER A 272 54.51 -36.31 117.28
C SER A 272 53.04 -36.66 116.84
N LYS A 273 52.31 -35.63 116.35
CA LYS A 273 51.02 -35.70 115.61
C LYS A 273 51.10 -35.04 114.21
N ASP A 274 52.01 -35.49 113.35
CA ASP A 274 52.13 -34.99 111.95
C ASP A 274 51.25 -35.75 110.93
N ALA A 275 50.75 -36.94 111.26
CA ALA A 275 49.97 -37.76 110.32
C ALA A 275 48.55 -37.23 110.06
N ASP A 276 47.91 -36.60 111.05
CA ASP A 276 46.50 -36.17 110.95
C ASP A 276 46.31 -34.87 110.15
N LEU A 277 47.34 -34.02 110.05
CA LEU A 277 47.30 -32.77 109.28
C LEU A 277 47.50 -33.03 107.78
N LEU A 278 48.41 -33.93 107.42
CA LEU A 278 48.66 -34.31 106.03
C LEU A 278 47.44 -35.01 105.40
N VAL A 279 46.78 -35.88 106.17
CA VAL A 279 45.57 -36.59 105.71
C VAL A 279 44.41 -35.62 105.45
N LYS A 280 44.23 -34.58 106.27
CA LYS A 280 43.18 -33.57 106.05
C LYS A 280 43.43 -32.72 104.82
N HIS A 281 44.68 -32.30 104.60
CA HIS A 281 45.03 -31.48 103.43
C HIS A 281 44.83 -32.26 102.12
N LEU A 282 45.25 -33.52 102.08
CA LEU A 282 45.04 -34.40 100.93
C LEU A 282 43.54 -34.70 100.69
N GLN A 283 42.71 -34.77 101.74
CA GLN A 283 41.26 -34.93 101.62
C GLN A 283 40.53 -33.67 101.12
N GLU A 284 41.09 -32.48 101.34
CA GLU A 284 40.55 -31.20 100.83
C GLU A 284 40.95 -30.95 99.38
N GLU A 285 42.19 -31.27 99.00
CA GLU A 285 42.61 -31.25 97.58
C GLU A 285 41.79 -32.23 96.74
N LEU A 286 41.58 -33.47 97.21
CA LEU A 286 40.72 -34.44 96.52
C LEU A 286 39.29 -33.93 96.32
N ARG A 287 38.71 -33.27 97.33
CA ARG A 287 37.37 -32.65 97.21
C ARG A 287 37.35 -31.46 96.24
N SER A 288 38.41 -30.67 96.17
CA SER A 288 38.54 -29.58 95.19
C SER A 288 38.59 -30.13 93.76
N TYR A 289 39.44 -31.13 93.50
CA TYR A 289 39.53 -31.76 92.18
C TYR A 289 38.22 -32.44 91.77
N GLU A 290 37.49 -33.07 92.70
CA GLU A 290 36.15 -33.63 92.42
C GLU A 290 35.11 -32.57 92.05
N CYS A 291 35.18 -31.37 92.65
CA CYS A 291 34.34 -30.23 92.28
C CYS A 291 34.65 -29.71 90.88
N GLU A 292 35.93 -29.54 90.54
CA GLU A 292 36.38 -29.10 89.22
C GLU A 292 36.00 -30.10 88.12
N VAL A 293 36.14 -31.41 88.38
CA VAL A 293 35.72 -32.46 87.43
C VAL A 293 34.20 -32.44 87.22
N ARG A 294 33.40 -32.15 88.25
CA ARG A 294 31.95 -31.98 88.11
C ARG A 294 31.58 -30.77 87.25
N GLU A 295 32.22 -29.63 87.47
CA GLU A 295 31.99 -28.44 86.64
C GLU A 295 32.47 -28.66 85.20
N ALA A 296 33.62 -29.32 84.98
CA ALA A 296 34.09 -29.69 83.65
C ALA A 296 33.10 -30.60 82.91
N ARG A 297 32.52 -31.60 83.57
CA ARG A 297 31.46 -32.46 82.98
C ARG A 297 30.20 -31.66 82.64
N LYS A 298 29.84 -30.68 83.48
CA LYS A 298 28.70 -29.78 83.22
C LYS A 298 28.96 -28.85 82.03
N ILE A 299 30.20 -28.36 81.89
CA ILE A 299 30.62 -27.56 80.73
C ILE A 299 30.60 -28.43 79.46
N ILE A 300 31.17 -29.63 79.48
CA ILE A 300 31.17 -30.54 78.33
C ILE A 300 29.73 -30.87 77.88
N SER A 301 28.86 -31.28 78.81
CA SER A 301 27.46 -31.59 78.48
C SER A 301 26.63 -30.37 78.05
N SER A 302 26.99 -29.16 78.47
CA SER A 302 26.36 -27.93 77.97
C SER A 302 26.89 -27.54 76.58
N HIS A 303 28.19 -27.75 76.32
CA HIS A 303 28.79 -27.53 75.00
C HIS A 303 28.18 -28.46 73.94
N GLU A 304 28.00 -29.76 74.24
CA GLU A 304 27.33 -30.71 73.33
C GLU A 304 25.90 -30.27 72.98
N LYS A 305 25.14 -29.77 73.96
CA LYS A 305 23.79 -29.23 73.72
C LYS A 305 23.81 -27.96 72.86
N ILE A 306 24.81 -27.09 73.05
CA ILE A 306 24.99 -25.88 72.25
C ILE A 306 25.33 -26.25 70.80
N GLU A 307 26.21 -27.21 70.56
CA GLU A 307 26.55 -27.67 69.20
C GLU A 307 25.33 -28.30 68.50
N LEU A 308 24.54 -29.11 69.20
CA LEU A 308 23.28 -29.65 68.66
C LEU A 308 22.27 -28.54 68.30
N LEU A 309 22.19 -27.48 69.11
CA LEU A 309 21.32 -26.34 68.81
C LEU A 309 21.82 -25.54 67.60
N LYS A 310 23.13 -25.38 67.41
CA LYS A 310 23.71 -24.74 66.22
C LYS A 310 23.40 -25.54 64.95
N GLU A 311 23.52 -26.86 65.00
CA GLU A 311 23.19 -27.73 63.87
C GLU A 311 21.71 -27.61 63.48
N LYS A 312 20.79 -27.69 64.47
CA LYS A 312 19.35 -27.49 64.22
C LYS A 312 19.03 -26.10 63.67
N LEU A 313 19.71 -25.06 64.16
CA LEU A 313 19.55 -23.70 63.65
C LEU A 313 19.95 -23.58 62.18
N LEU A 314 21.06 -24.21 61.77
CA LEU A 314 21.50 -24.23 60.38
C LEU A 314 20.53 -25.00 59.49
N GLU A 315 20.01 -26.14 59.96
CA GLU A 315 19.02 -26.92 59.22
C GLU A 315 17.71 -26.14 59.01
N GLU A 316 17.21 -25.47 60.05
CA GLU A 316 16.03 -24.61 59.96
C GLU A 316 16.26 -23.40 59.06
N LYS A 317 17.46 -22.81 59.09
CA LYS A 317 17.82 -21.73 58.15
C LYS A 317 17.77 -22.22 56.70
N GLY A 318 18.30 -23.41 56.41
CA GLY A 318 18.22 -24.01 55.08
C GLY A 318 16.81 -24.43 54.66
N ARG A 319 15.92 -24.80 55.60
CA ARG A 319 14.48 -25.00 55.33
C ARG A 319 13.81 -23.68 54.97
N ARG A 320 14.08 -22.63 55.74
CA ARG A 320 13.55 -21.29 55.51
C ARG A 320 13.98 -20.71 54.16
N GLU A 321 15.26 -20.79 53.81
CA GLU A 321 15.78 -20.29 52.53
C GLU A 321 15.12 -21.00 51.33
N ARG A 322 14.87 -22.31 51.43
CA ARG A 322 14.13 -23.06 50.41
C ARG A 322 12.67 -22.59 50.31
N ALA A 323 11.98 -22.45 51.44
CA ALA A 323 10.62 -21.95 51.47
C ALA A 323 10.51 -20.53 50.92
N GLU A 324 11.45 -19.64 51.26
CA GLU A 324 11.53 -18.28 50.70
C GLU A 324 11.75 -18.32 49.19
N SER A 325 12.66 -19.16 48.68
CA SER A 325 12.86 -19.33 47.23
C SER A 325 11.59 -19.81 46.52
N ASP A 326 10.87 -20.76 47.11
CA ASP A 326 9.64 -21.29 46.52
C ASP A 326 8.50 -20.25 46.56
N VAL A 327 8.43 -19.41 47.60
CA VAL A 327 7.51 -18.26 47.64
C VAL A 327 7.80 -17.27 46.51
N HIS A 328 9.07 -16.96 46.23
CA HIS A 328 9.44 -16.10 45.10
C HIS A 328 9.05 -16.73 43.74
N LYS A 329 9.27 -18.03 43.56
CA LYS A 329 8.82 -18.73 42.34
C LYS A 329 7.29 -18.70 42.19
N LEU A 330 6.56 -18.83 43.30
CA LEU A 330 5.09 -18.73 43.28
C LEU A 330 4.64 -17.32 42.89
N SER A 331 5.28 -16.25 43.38
CA SER A 331 4.95 -14.89 42.95
C SER A 331 5.23 -14.66 41.46
N ASP A 332 6.32 -15.21 40.92
CA ASP A 332 6.62 -15.12 39.49
C ASP A 332 5.58 -15.85 38.64
N ILE A 333 5.11 -17.02 39.09
CA ILE A 333 4.04 -17.78 38.43
C ILE A 333 2.72 -17.01 38.49
N GLN A 334 2.39 -16.39 39.62
CA GLN A 334 1.18 -15.57 39.76
C GLN A 334 1.19 -14.36 38.82
N LEU A 335 2.35 -13.71 38.65
CA LEU A 335 2.50 -12.60 37.72
C LEU A 335 2.24 -13.05 36.27
N ARG A 336 2.86 -14.15 35.84
CA ARG A 336 2.64 -14.74 34.51
C ARG A 336 1.20 -15.18 34.28
N LEU A 337 0.54 -15.71 35.31
CA LEU A 337 -0.86 -16.12 35.23
C LEU A 337 -1.78 -14.90 35.01
N LYS A 338 -1.49 -13.79 35.69
CA LYS A 338 -2.21 -12.53 35.50
C LYS A 338 -1.99 -11.94 34.09
N GLU A 339 -0.76 -11.96 33.59
CA GLU A 339 -0.45 -11.56 32.20
C GLU A 339 -1.27 -12.37 31.18
N LEU A 340 -1.33 -13.70 31.34
CA LEU A 340 -2.12 -14.57 30.48
C LEU A 340 -3.63 -14.33 30.61
N GLU A 341 -4.13 -14.05 31.81
CA GLU A 341 -5.54 -13.74 32.05
C GLU A 341 -5.95 -12.40 31.40
N ASP A 342 -5.08 -11.39 31.49
CA ASP A 342 -5.25 -10.10 30.83
C ASP A 342 -5.23 -10.28 29.30
N GLU A 343 -4.30 -11.05 28.75
CA GLU A 343 -4.27 -11.41 27.31
C GLU A 343 -5.56 -12.10 26.87
N ILE A 344 -6.01 -13.14 27.59
CA ILE A 344 -7.26 -13.86 27.31
C ILE A 344 -8.46 -12.91 27.35
N SER A 345 -8.49 -11.98 28.30
CA SER A 345 -9.56 -10.98 28.42
C SER A 345 -9.55 -10.02 27.24
N THR A 346 -8.37 -9.63 26.78
CA THR A 346 -8.17 -8.80 25.58
C THR A 346 -8.69 -9.51 24.33
N TRP A 347 -8.31 -10.78 24.12
CA TRP A 347 -8.80 -11.60 23.02
C TRP A 347 -10.32 -11.82 23.06
N LYS A 348 -10.89 -12.06 24.25
CA LYS A 348 -12.35 -12.19 24.44
C LYS A 348 -13.09 -10.89 24.08
N SER A 349 -12.52 -9.73 24.39
CA SER A 349 -13.08 -8.44 23.99
C SER A 349 -13.06 -8.28 22.48
N MET A 350 -11.91 -8.53 21.84
CA MET A 350 -11.77 -8.44 20.38
C MET A 350 -12.73 -9.36 19.63
N ILE A 351 -12.99 -10.57 20.15
CA ILE A 351 -13.93 -11.52 19.54
C ILE A 351 -15.37 -10.99 19.60
N LYS A 352 -15.77 -10.32 20.69
CA LYS A 352 -17.12 -9.74 20.82
C LYS A 352 -17.40 -8.62 19.82
N ASP A 353 -16.36 -7.92 19.37
CA ASP A 353 -16.48 -6.85 18.39
C ASP A 353 -16.75 -7.37 16.96
N ILE A 354 -16.58 -8.68 16.71
CA ILE A 354 -16.81 -9.29 15.40
C ILE A 354 -18.27 -9.78 15.30
N PRO A 355 -19.10 -9.20 14.41
CA PRO A 355 -20.51 -9.58 14.28
C PRO A 355 -20.70 -11.03 13.87
N GLY A 356 -21.47 -11.79 14.66
CA GLY A 356 -21.79 -13.18 14.42
C GLY A 356 -20.74 -14.19 14.90
N VAL A 357 -19.73 -13.74 15.65
CA VAL A 357 -18.75 -14.62 16.31
C VAL A 357 -18.97 -14.50 17.82
N SER A 358 -19.30 -15.61 18.48
CA SER A 358 -19.48 -15.65 19.94
C SER A 358 -18.37 -16.43 20.63
N ARG A 359 -17.71 -17.34 19.91
CA ARG A 359 -16.60 -18.17 20.37
C ARG A 359 -15.42 -18.08 19.40
N ALA A 360 -14.21 -18.36 19.89
CA ALA A 360 -13.02 -18.42 19.04
C ALA A 360 -13.16 -19.45 17.90
N ASP A 361 -13.92 -20.52 18.12
CA ASP A 361 -14.20 -21.57 17.12
C ASP A 361 -15.04 -21.06 15.93
N ASP A 362 -15.76 -19.93 16.09
CA ASP A 362 -16.61 -19.35 15.04
C ASP A 362 -15.80 -18.48 14.06
N LEU A 363 -14.58 -18.04 14.46
CA LEU A 363 -13.72 -17.17 13.66
C LEU A 363 -13.37 -17.81 12.29
N PRO A 364 -12.85 -19.05 12.24
CA PRO A 364 -12.51 -19.69 10.97
C PRO A 364 -13.71 -19.84 10.03
N LEU A 365 -14.89 -20.14 10.58
CA LEU A 365 -16.12 -20.25 9.80
C LEU A 365 -16.54 -18.89 9.21
N LYS A 366 -16.46 -17.81 10.01
CA LYS A 366 -16.75 -16.45 9.55
C LYS A 366 -15.76 -15.97 8.49
N PHE A 367 -14.47 -16.23 8.67
CA PHE A 367 -13.44 -15.93 7.68
C PHE A 367 -13.66 -16.71 6.38
N GLY A 368 -13.99 -18.00 6.46
CA GLY A 368 -14.32 -18.81 5.28
C GLY A 368 -15.56 -18.29 4.54
N ALA A 369 -16.60 -17.88 5.27
CA ALA A 369 -17.79 -17.27 4.68
C ALA A 369 -17.49 -15.94 3.97
N LEU A 370 -16.71 -15.06 4.61
CA LEU A 370 -16.28 -13.79 4.02
C LEU A 370 -15.39 -13.99 2.79
N GLN A 371 -14.46 -14.95 2.83
CA GLN A 371 -13.64 -15.29 1.66
C GLN A 371 -14.52 -15.75 0.49
N LYS A 372 -15.51 -16.61 0.76
CA LYS A 372 -16.46 -17.06 -0.26
C LYS A 372 -17.26 -15.88 -0.84
N GLU A 373 -17.76 -14.99 0.01
CA GLU A 373 -18.49 -13.79 -0.42
C GLU A 373 -17.63 -12.86 -1.29
N VAL A 374 -16.35 -12.68 -0.95
CA VAL A 374 -15.40 -11.91 -1.75
C VAL A 374 -15.17 -12.58 -3.11
N TYR A 375 -14.98 -13.90 -3.17
CA TYR A 375 -14.84 -14.62 -4.44
C TYR A 375 -16.10 -14.50 -5.30
N ASP A 376 -17.28 -14.70 -4.72
CA ASP A 376 -18.56 -14.58 -5.43
C ASP A 376 -18.78 -13.16 -5.96
N SER A 377 -18.42 -12.14 -5.17
CA SER A 377 -18.50 -10.73 -5.58
C SER A 377 -17.51 -10.40 -6.69
N MET A 378 -16.29 -10.91 -6.61
CA MET A 378 -15.26 -10.73 -7.64
C MET A 378 -15.66 -11.41 -8.95
N MET A 379 -16.26 -12.61 -8.90
CA MET A 379 -16.82 -13.29 -10.07
C MET A 379 -17.93 -12.46 -10.73
N LYS A 380 -18.89 -11.96 -9.95
CA LYS A 380 -19.96 -11.09 -10.46
C LYS A 380 -19.42 -9.79 -11.07
N ALA A 381 -18.40 -9.19 -10.46
CA ALA A 381 -17.73 -8.00 -10.99
C ALA A 381 -17.04 -8.31 -12.33
N GLY A 382 -16.38 -9.47 -12.44
CA GLY A 382 -15.79 -9.93 -13.70
C GLY A 382 -16.83 -10.15 -14.80
N GLU A 383 -17.98 -10.75 -14.49
CA GLU A 383 -19.09 -10.89 -15.43
C GLU A 383 -19.65 -9.54 -15.87
N ALA A 384 -19.84 -8.60 -14.94
CA ALA A 384 -20.30 -7.25 -15.25
C ALA A 384 -19.30 -6.51 -16.14
N GLN A 385 -18.00 -6.66 -15.90
CA GLN A 385 -16.95 -6.05 -16.72
C GLN A 385 -16.87 -6.67 -18.12
N ALA A 386 -17.09 -7.99 -18.25
CA ALA A 386 -17.18 -8.63 -19.56
C ALA A 386 -18.39 -8.11 -20.37
N ARG A 387 -19.55 -7.95 -19.72
CA ARG A 387 -20.74 -7.35 -20.34
C ARG A 387 -20.49 -5.90 -20.76
N LEU A 388 -19.81 -5.11 -19.93
CA LEU A 388 -19.42 -3.74 -20.25
C LEU A 388 -18.53 -3.71 -21.51
N LYS A 389 -17.50 -4.55 -21.57
CA LYS A 389 -16.61 -4.64 -22.73
C LYS A 389 -17.34 -5.04 -24.01
N GLN A 390 -18.32 -5.93 -23.90
CA GLN A 390 -19.17 -6.31 -25.04
C GLN A 390 -19.99 -5.12 -25.54
N VAL A 391 -20.55 -4.31 -24.63
CA VAL A 391 -21.32 -3.10 -25.00
C VAL A 391 -20.41 -2.03 -25.59
N GLU A 392 -19.19 -1.82 -25.06
CA GLU A 392 -18.19 -0.90 -25.63
C GLU A 392 -17.85 -1.27 -27.08
N VAL A 393 -17.55 -2.55 -27.35
CA VAL A 393 -17.25 -3.02 -28.71
C VAL A 393 -18.44 -2.85 -29.66
N ALA A 394 -19.66 -3.11 -29.18
CA ALA A 394 -20.87 -2.88 -29.97
C ALA A 394 -21.06 -1.39 -30.27
N LEU A 395 -20.81 -0.51 -29.31
CA LEU A 395 -20.86 0.93 -29.48
C LEU A 395 -19.84 1.41 -30.52
N ASP A 396 -18.57 0.99 -30.40
CA ASP A 396 -17.52 1.34 -31.35
C ASP A 396 -17.87 0.89 -32.77
N THR A 397 -18.46 -0.31 -32.91
CA THR A 397 -18.93 -0.81 -34.21
C THR A 397 -20.05 0.08 -34.78
N THR A 398 -21.04 0.46 -33.96
CA THR A 398 -22.12 1.35 -34.40
C THR A 398 -21.64 2.76 -34.74
N LEU A 399 -20.61 3.26 -34.05
CA LEU A 399 -20.00 4.55 -34.37
C LEU A 399 -19.27 4.51 -35.71
N LEU A 400 -18.50 3.45 -35.98
CA LEU A 400 -17.87 3.24 -37.28
C LEU A 400 -18.91 3.12 -38.40
N ASP A 401 -19.99 2.37 -38.18
CA ASP A 401 -21.07 2.23 -39.16
C ASP A 401 -21.76 3.58 -39.45
N LYS A 402 -21.95 4.40 -38.41
CA LYS A 402 -22.46 5.77 -38.55
C LYS A 402 -21.52 6.64 -39.37
N GLU A 403 -20.23 6.67 -39.06
CA GLU A 403 -19.23 7.45 -39.79
C GLU A 403 -19.16 7.05 -41.27
N ASN A 404 -19.23 5.74 -41.56
CA ASN A 404 -19.30 5.23 -42.93
C ASN A 404 -20.56 5.71 -43.65
N ALA A 405 -21.73 5.63 -43.00
CA ALA A 405 -22.98 6.11 -43.58
C ALA A 405 -22.97 7.63 -43.84
N GLU A 406 -22.37 8.42 -42.93
CA GLU A 406 -22.20 9.86 -43.11
C GLU A 406 -21.24 10.19 -44.27
N ALA A 407 -20.13 9.45 -44.40
CA ALA A 407 -19.21 9.60 -45.52
C ALA A 407 -19.86 9.24 -46.86
N GLU A 408 -20.64 8.15 -46.92
CA GLU A 408 -21.40 7.78 -48.11
C GLU A 408 -22.46 8.83 -48.48
N ALA A 409 -23.17 9.39 -47.49
CA ALA A 409 -24.13 10.45 -47.69
C ALA A 409 -23.47 11.74 -48.21
N ALA A 410 -22.31 12.12 -47.67
CA ALA A 410 -21.53 13.26 -48.13
C ALA A 410 -21.08 13.09 -49.59
N LEU A 411 -20.56 11.91 -49.95
CA LEU A 411 -20.18 11.57 -51.33
C LEU A 411 -21.39 11.58 -52.28
N ALA A 412 -22.55 11.08 -51.84
CA ALA A 412 -23.77 11.13 -52.63
C ALA A 412 -24.22 12.58 -52.88
N LYS A 413 -24.12 13.44 -51.86
CA LYS A 413 -24.42 14.87 -51.97
C LYS A 413 -23.48 15.58 -52.95
N GLU A 414 -22.17 15.34 -52.85
CA GLU A 414 -21.19 15.92 -53.79
C GLU A 414 -21.47 15.50 -55.24
N ARG A 415 -21.79 14.22 -55.48
CA ARG A 415 -22.17 13.73 -56.81
C ARG A 415 -23.45 14.39 -57.34
N ALA A 416 -24.43 14.62 -56.47
CA ALA A 416 -25.67 15.30 -56.83
C ALA A 416 -25.41 16.78 -57.18
N GLU A 417 -24.56 17.46 -56.42
CA GLU A 417 -24.16 18.85 -56.68
C GLU A 417 -23.35 18.98 -57.97
N SER A 418 -22.39 18.07 -58.22
CA SER A 418 -21.64 17.98 -59.47
C SER A 418 -22.57 17.77 -60.67
N SER A 419 -23.50 16.82 -60.56
CA SER A 419 -24.50 16.56 -61.60
C SER A 419 -25.39 17.78 -61.86
N ARG A 420 -25.83 18.47 -60.80
CA ARG A 420 -26.64 19.70 -60.88
C ARG A 420 -25.89 20.82 -61.61
N SER A 421 -24.63 21.05 -61.29
CA SER A 421 -23.79 22.04 -61.98
C SER A 421 -23.61 21.71 -63.46
N GLU A 422 -23.45 20.43 -63.78
CA GLU A 422 -23.39 19.95 -65.17
C GLU A 422 -24.74 20.14 -65.89
N ILE A 423 -25.88 20.07 -65.19
CA ILE A 423 -27.20 20.39 -65.76
C ILE A 423 -27.26 21.84 -66.18
N LYS A 424 -26.95 22.74 -65.24
CA LYS A 424 -26.91 24.19 -65.51
C LYS A 424 -26.00 24.56 -66.67
N ARG A 425 -24.82 23.94 -66.76
CA ARG A 425 -23.88 24.17 -67.87
C ARG A 425 -24.48 23.80 -69.23
N LEU A 426 -25.18 22.66 -69.29
CA LEU A 426 -25.80 22.17 -70.52
C LEU A 426 -27.09 22.93 -70.87
N GLU A 427 -27.87 23.36 -69.88
CA GLU A 427 -29.01 24.29 -70.07
C GLU A 427 -28.53 25.60 -70.73
N LEU A 428 -27.46 26.22 -70.22
CA LEU A 428 -26.87 27.43 -70.81
C LEU A 428 -26.38 27.20 -72.26
N MET A 429 -25.77 26.03 -72.53
CA MET A 429 -25.32 25.67 -73.87
C MET A 429 -26.50 25.51 -74.83
N ILE A 430 -27.59 24.85 -74.40
CA ILE A 430 -28.82 24.74 -75.19
C ILE A 430 -29.41 26.12 -75.46
N ALA A 431 -29.50 26.99 -74.45
CA ALA A 431 -29.97 28.37 -74.64
C ALA A 431 -29.15 29.11 -75.70
N SER A 432 -27.82 29.04 -75.65
CA SER A 432 -26.95 29.65 -76.67
C SER A 432 -27.19 29.07 -78.07
N LEU A 433 -27.35 27.75 -78.20
CA LEU A 433 -27.63 27.09 -79.48
C LEU A 433 -29.03 27.45 -80.02
N THR A 434 -30.01 27.68 -79.14
CA THR A 434 -31.34 28.13 -79.54
C THR A 434 -31.34 29.57 -80.04
N GLU A 435 -30.54 30.45 -79.44
CA GLU A 435 -30.34 31.82 -79.93
C GLU A 435 -29.54 31.85 -81.24
N GLU A 436 -28.48 31.05 -81.37
CA GLU A 436 -27.77 30.87 -82.65
C GLU A 436 -28.70 30.34 -83.75
N ARG A 437 -29.59 29.38 -83.42
CA ARG A 437 -30.61 28.89 -84.36
C ARG A 437 -31.58 29.99 -84.75
N LYS A 438 -32.03 30.86 -83.83
CA LYS A 438 -32.90 32.01 -84.16
C LYS A 438 -32.18 32.98 -85.08
N HIS A 439 -30.94 33.35 -84.76
CA HIS A 439 -30.11 34.20 -85.62
C HIS A 439 -29.91 33.60 -87.01
N ALA A 440 -29.58 32.30 -87.12
CA ALA A 440 -29.45 31.63 -88.41
C ALA A 440 -30.77 31.54 -89.19
N VAL A 441 -31.91 31.37 -88.51
CA VAL A 441 -33.24 31.38 -89.12
C VAL A 441 -33.63 32.79 -89.59
N ASP A 442 -33.26 33.83 -88.85
CA ASP A 442 -33.50 35.22 -89.21
C ASP A 442 -32.56 35.67 -90.35
N GLU A 443 -31.31 35.21 -90.39
CA GLU A 443 -30.40 35.36 -91.53
C GLU A 443 -30.92 34.62 -92.78
N MET A 444 -31.48 33.41 -92.61
CA MET A 444 -32.07 32.64 -93.70
C MET A 444 -33.42 33.22 -94.20
N LYS A 445 -34.11 34.01 -93.36
CA LYS A 445 -35.26 34.85 -93.76
C LYS A 445 -34.83 36.18 -94.39
N GLY A 446 -33.68 36.73 -94.00
CA GLY A 446 -33.08 37.93 -94.60
C GLY A 446 -32.45 37.69 -95.98
N CYS A 447 -31.98 36.47 -96.28
CA CYS A 447 -31.36 36.13 -97.57
C CYS A 447 -32.36 35.85 -98.73
N LYS A 448 -33.63 36.25 -98.59
CA LYS A 448 -34.63 36.21 -99.67
C LYS A 448 -35.03 37.61 -100.13
N SER A 449 -34.07 38.49 -100.41
CA SER A 449 -34.20 39.52 -101.44
C SER A 449 -32.83 39.96 -101.98
N LEU A 450 -32.83 40.33 -103.26
CA LEU A 450 -31.76 40.79 -104.15
C LEU A 450 -30.80 41.82 -103.51
N ASP A 451 -29.47 41.65 -103.62
CA ASP A 451 -28.54 42.16 -104.66
C ASP A 451 -28.01 43.60 -104.44
N GLY A 452 -26.67 43.72 -104.51
CA GLY A 452 -25.95 44.94 -104.88
C GLY A 452 -25.55 45.94 -103.78
N GLY A 453 -24.24 46.18 -103.59
CA GLY A 453 -23.80 47.39 -102.88
C GLY A 453 -22.34 47.48 -102.40
N LYS A 454 -21.44 47.80 -103.32
CA LYS A 454 -20.02 48.18 -103.18
C LYS A 454 -19.58 48.95 -101.91
N GLU A 455 -18.61 48.38 -101.20
CA GLU A 455 -17.16 48.74 -101.30
C GLU A 455 -16.64 50.11 -100.80
N LEU A 456 -17.33 50.83 -99.89
CA LEU A 456 -16.67 51.95 -99.15
C LEU A 456 -16.95 52.01 -97.64
N VAL A 457 -18.00 51.33 -97.15
CA VAL A 457 -18.27 51.15 -95.71
C VAL A 457 -17.49 49.95 -95.13
N SER A 458 -16.99 49.07 -96.01
CA SER A 458 -16.27 47.85 -95.64
C SER A 458 -14.93 48.12 -94.94
N GLY A 459 -14.26 49.25 -95.20
CA GLY A 459 -12.94 49.55 -94.62
C GLY A 459 -13.00 49.93 -93.13
N THR A 460 -13.92 50.80 -92.74
CA THR A 460 -14.09 51.23 -91.34
C THR A 460 -14.68 50.10 -90.49
N ILE A 461 -15.63 49.33 -91.03
CA ILE A 461 -16.18 48.15 -90.37
C ILE A 461 -15.11 47.05 -90.25
N ALA A 462 -14.31 46.81 -91.30
CA ALA A 462 -13.20 45.86 -91.23
C ALA A 462 -12.16 46.28 -90.18
N GLN A 463 -11.78 47.56 -90.12
CA GLN A 463 -10.81 48.04 -89.14
C GLN A 463 -11.34 47.99 -87.69
N GLN A 464 -12.64 48.24 -87.50
CA GLN A 464 -13.29 48.13 -86.19
C GLN A 464 -13.42 46.66 -85.76
N LEU A 465 -13.75 45.75 -86.69
CA LEU A 465 -13.74 44.31 -86.48
C LEU A 465 -12.33 43.78 -86.21
N GLU A 466 -11.31 44.22 -86.95
CA GLU A 466 -9.90 43.88 -86.72
C GLU A 466 -9.43 44.37 -85.35
N SER A 467 -9.81 45.58 -84.92
CA SER A 467 -9.49 46.07 -83.57
C SER A 467 -10.22 45.30 -82.47
N SER A 468 -11.46 44.86 -82.72
CA SER A 468 -12.24 44.04 -81.81
C SER A 468 -11.67 42.63 -81.72
N LEU A 469 -11.26 42.05 -82.85
CA LEU A 469 -10.60 40.77 -82.96
C LEU A 469 -9.26 40.79 -82.23
N ALA A 470 -8.42 41.80 -82.46
CA ALA A 470 -7.14 41.96 -81.78
C ALA A 470 -7.30 42.07 -80.25
N LYS A 471 -8.34 42.77 -79.76
CA LYS A 471 -8.69 42.83 -78.33
C LYS A 471 -9.15 41.48 -77.78
N LYS A 472 -9.99 40.76 -78.53
CA LYS A 472 -10.40 39.39 -78.16
C LYS A 472 -9.21 38.43 -78.15
N ASP A 473 -8.29 38.53 -79.10
CA ASP A 473 -7.08 37.71 -79.15
C ASP A 473 -6.10 38.04 -78.01
N SER A 474 -5.97 39.31 -77.60
CA SER A 474 -5.21 39.64 -76.38
C SER A 474 -5.86 39.06 -75.13
N PHE A 475 -7.19 39.11 -75.03
CA PHE A 475 -7.92 38.57 -73.88
C PHE A 475 -7.87 37.04 -73.83
N ILE A 476 -7.97 36.37 -74.98
CA ILE A 476 -7.80 34.92 -75.11
C ILE A 476 -6.40 34.52 -74.64
N ARG A 477 -5.35 35.22 -75.09
CA ARG A 477 -3.97 34.95 -74.64
C ARG A 477 -3.78 35.14 -73.14
N GLU A 478 -4.41 36.15 -72.55
CA GLU A 478 -4.38 36.37 -71.09
C GLU A 478 -5.08 35.24 -70.34
N LEU A 479 -6.27 34.81 -70.80
CA LEU A 479 -6.98 33.66 -70.23
C LEU A 479 -6.19 32.35 -70.38
N GLU A 480 -5.55 32.13 -71.53
CA GLU A 480 -4.67 30.98 -71.75
C GLU A 480 -3.45 30.99 -70.81
N SER A 481 -2.85 32.16 -70.60
CA SER A 481 -1.76 32.37 -69.63
C SER A 481 -2.21 32.04 -68.20
N ASN A 482 -3.31 32.63 -67.75
CA ASN A 482 -3.87 32.39 -66.41
C ASN A 482 -4.24 30.92 -66.20
N LEU A 483 -4.81 30.27 -67.22
CA LEU A 483 -5.15 28.85 -67.17
C LEU A 483 -3.90 27.97 -67.14
N SER A 484 -2.83 28.35 -67.83
CA SER A 484 -1.54 27.66 -67.77
C SER A 484 -0.90 27.76 -66.37
N GLU A 485 -0.93 28.94 -65.76
CA GLU A 485 -0.44 29.17 -64.39
C GLU A 485 -1.28 28.40 -63.35
N GLN A 486 -2.61 28.39 -63.52
CA GLN A 486 -3.50 27.62 -62.67
C GLN A 486 -3.27 26.10 -62.82
N ARG A 487 -2.93 25.62 -64.02
CA ARG A 487 -2.54 24.21 -64.23
C ARG A 487 -1.23 23.87 -63.53
N GLU A 488 -0.26 24.78 -63.50
CA GLU A 488 1.03 24.56 -62.85
C GLU A 488 0.91 24.59 -61.32
N THR A 489 0.16 25.54 -60.76
CA THR A 489 -0.15 25.57 -59.32
C THR A 489 -0.92 24.32 -58.88
N ASN A 490 -1.94 23.88 -59.62
CA ASN A 490 -2.63 22.62 -59.35
C ASN A 490 -1.68 21.41 -59.43
N ARG A 491 -0.72 21.41 -60.38
CA ARG A 491 0.28 20.33 -60.48
C ARG A 491 1.20 20.31 -59.26
N HIS A 492 1.68 21.47 -58.81
CA HIS A 492 2.46 21.59 -57.58
C HIS A 492 1.69 21.11 -56.35
N GLN A 493 0.43 21.52 -56.21
CA GLN A 493 -0.43 21.06 -55.11
C GLN A 493 -0.66 19.55 -55.14
N LEU A 494 -0.89 18.96 -56.32
CA LEU A 494 -1.03 17.52 -56.48
C LEU A 494 0.25 16.76 -56.09
N ASP A 495 1.42 17.28 -56.46
CA ASP A 495 2.69 16.65 -56.10
C ASP A 495 3.01 16.81 -54.61
N GLU A 496 2.64 17.93 -53.99
CA GLU A 496 2.71 18.12 -52.54
C GLU A 496 1.79 17.15 -51.78
N ILE A 497 0.54 17.00 -52.23
CA ILE A 497 -0.41 16.03 -51.66
C ILE A 497 0.13 14.60 -51.77
N LYS A 498 0.72 14.23 -52.91
CA LYS A 498 1.37 12.91 -53.06
C LYS A 498 2.50 12.72 -52.05
N LEU A 499 3.38 13.71 -51.90
CA LEU A 499 4.50 13.64 -50.97
C LEU A 499 4.03 13.55 -49.50
N LEU A 500 2.99 14.31 -49.14
CA LEU A 500 2.37 14.21 -47.81
C LEU A 500 1.70 12.86 -47.58
N SER A 501 1.03 12.30 -48.59
CA SER A 501 0.42 10.97 -48.53
C SER A 501 1.47 9.86 -48.36
N GLU A 502 2.59 9.95 -49.07
CA GLU A 502 3.73 9.03 -48.90
C GLU A 502 4.32 9.12 -47.49
N ARG A 503 4.51 10.33 -46.96
CA ARG A 503 4.98 10.55 -45.58
C ARG A 503 4.01 9.97 -44.56
N LEU A 504 2.71 10.20 -44.73
CA LEU A 504 1.66 9.65 -43.88
C LEU A 504 1.68 8.11 -43.90
N ASN A 505 1.84 7.51 -45.08
CA ASN A 505 1.93 6.05 -45.22
C ASN A 505 3.19 5.49 -44.52
N ASN A 506 4.31 6.19 -44.58
CA ASN A 506 5.53 5.79 -43.88
C ASN A 506 5.36 5.87 -42.36
N GLU A 507 4.74 6.92 -41.83
CA GLU A 507 4.41 6.99 -40.40
C GLU A 507 3.40 5.92 -39.98
N ALA A 508 2.38 5.64 -40.79
CA ALA A 508 1.43 4.56 -40.52
C ALA A 508 2.13 3.18 -40.46
N LYS A 509 3.13 2.93 -41.31
CA LYS A 509 3.97 1.72 -41.23
C LYS A 509 4.81 1.71 -39.95
N ARG A 510 5.39 2.85 -39.57
CA ARG A 510 6.18 2.98 -38.33
C ARG A 510 5.35 2.71 -37.08
N ILE A 511 4.14 3.26 -37.02
CA ILE A 511 3.18 3.00 -35.94
C ILE A 511 2.87 1.50 -35.86
N LYS A 512 2.54 0.85 -36.97
CA LYS A 512 2.29 -0.60 -37.01
C LYS A 512 3.51 -1.44 -36.57
N MET A 513 4.74 -0.97 -36.80
CA MET A 513 5.93 -1.65 -36.29
C MET A 513 6.05 -1.51 -34.76
N LEU A 514 5.83 -0.30 -34.24
CA LEU A 514 5.86 -0.01 -32.81
C LEU A 514 4.74 -0.72 -32.05
N GLU A 515 3.55 -0.86 -32.64
CA GLU A 515 2.44 -1.63 -32.05
C GLU A 515 2.83 -3.10 -31.87
N ARG A 516 3.44 -3.71 -32.90
CA ARG A 516 3.95 -5.10 -32.83
C ARG A 516 5.06 -5.27 -31.81
N GLU A 517 5.96 -4.29 -31.71
CA GLU A 517 6.99 -4.28 -30.67
C GLU A 517 6.35 -4.14 -29.28
N GLY A 518 5.34 -3.30 -29.13
CA GLY A 518 4.53 -3.17 -27.92
C GLY A 518 3.83 -4.49 -27.53
N ASP A 519 3.24 -5.21 -28.49
CA ASP A 519 2.66 -6.54 -28.26
C ASP A 519 3.71 -7.58 -27.86
N ARG A 520 4.88 -7.54 -28.50
CA ARG A 520 6.02 -8.41 -28.15
C ARG A 520 6.50 -8.14 -26.73
N LEU A 521 6.66 -6.87 -26.35
CA LEU A 521 7.06 -6.46 -25.01
C LEU A 521 5.99 -6.81 -23.97
N ARG A 522 4.70 -6.61 -24.27
CA ARG A 522 3.60 -7.05 -23.40
C ARG A 522 3.63 -8.56 -23.18
N SER A 523 3.90 -9.33 -24.23
CA SER A 523 4.03 -10.79 -24.15
C SER A 523 5.25 -11.20 -23.32
N GLU A 524 6.39 -10.50 -23.48
CA GLU A 524 7.59 -10.73 -22.68
C GLU A 524 7.37 -10.38 -21.21
N ILE A 525 6.68 -9.28 -20.92
CA ILE A 525 6.26 -8.90 -19.56
C ILE A 525 5.34 -9.97 -18.98
N ALA A 526 4.31 -10.41 -19.69
CA ALA A 526 3.41 -11.47 -19.21
C ALA A 526 4.15 -12.79 -18.93
N ILE A 527 5.14 -13.15 -19.76
CA ILE A 527 6.00 -14.32 -19.53
C ILE A 527 6.87 -14.11 -18.28
N LEU A 528 7.44 -12.93 -18.10
CA LEU A 528 8.25 -12.60 -16.93
C LEU A 528 7.41 -12.56 -15.64
N GLU A 529 6.21 -12.00 -15.69
CA GLU A 529 5.24 -11.97 -14.58
C GLU A 529 4.77 -13.38 -14.21
N SER A 530 4.49 -14.23 -15.20
CA SER A 530 4.18 -15.64 -14.96
C SER A 530 5.34 -16.38 -14.30
N LYS A 531 6.59 -16.13 -14.73
CA LYS A 531 7.79 -16.70 -14.09
C LYS A 531 8.02 -16.14 -12.68
N LEU A 532 7.74 -14.86 -12.45
CA LEU A 532 7.75 -14.22 -11.13
C LEU A 532 6.72 -14.85 -10.18
N GLY A 533 5.53 -15.17 -10.69
CA GLY A 533 4.45 -15.80 -9.93
C GLY A 533 4.65 -17.29 -9.64
N HIS A 534 5.56 -17.99 -10.33
CA HIS A 534 5.80 -19.43 -10.16
C HIS A 534 7.15 -19.77 -9.51
N GLY A 535 8.05 -18.80 -9.34
CA GLY A 535 9.34 -19.03 -8.67
C GLY A 535 10.38 -19.77 -9.51
N ASP A 536 10.10 -20.02 -10.79
CA ASP A 536 10.97 -20.70 -11.76
C ASP A 536 12.10 -19.78 -12.26
N PHE A 537 12.97 -19.36 -11.35
CA PHE A 537 14.21 -18.68 -11.68
C PHE A 537 15.35 -19.70 -11.75
N SER A 538 15.80 -20.00 -12.98
CA SER A 538 17.07 -20.68 -13.19
C SER A 538 18.21 -19.79 -12.67
N SER A 539 18.91 -20.25 -11.63
CA SER A 539 20.03 -19.56 -10.99
C SER A 539 21.19 -19.24 -11.94
N ALA A 540 21.23 -19.90 -13.10
CA ALA A 540 22.26 -19.73 -14.12
C ALA A 540 22.04 -18.49 -15.00
N ASN A 541 20.80 -18.05 -15.23
CA ASN A 541 20.49 -17.03 -16.25
C ASN A 541 19.90 -15.73 -15.70
N THR A 542 19.42 -15.73 -14.45
CA THR A 542 18.83 -14.54 -13.83
C THR A 542 19.53 -14.25 -12.51
N LYS A 543 20.39 -13.21 -12.48
CA LYS A 543 20.93 -12.66 -11.23
C LYS A 543 19.86 -11.81 -10.53
N VAL A 544 18.79 -12.47 -10.08
CA VAL A 544 17.82 -11.86 -9.17
C VAL A 544 18.45 -11.83 -7.79
N LEU A 545 18.58 -10.64 -7.21
CA LEU A 545 18.96 -10.42 -5.81
C LEU A 545 17.85 -11.01 -4.93
N ARG A 546 17.90 -12.32 -4.70
CA ARG A 546 17.14 -12.91 -3.62
C ARG A 546 17.81 -12.48 -2.32
N MET A 547 17.14 -11.62 -1.55
CA MET A 547 17.33 -11.61 -0.10
C MET A 547 16.77 -12.94 0.43
N VAL A 548 17.49 -14.03 0.16
CA VAL A 548 17.31 -15.28 0.88
C VAL A 548 17.75 -14.94 2.29
N ASN A 549 16.78 -14.94 3.21
CA ASN A 549 17.08 -15.00 4.63
C ASN A 549 18.11 -16.12 4.79
N THR A 550 19.31 -15.78 5.28
CA THR A 550 20.51 -16.62 5.34
C THR A 550 20.32 -17.79 6.30
N LEU A 551 19.17 -18.45 6.34
CA LEU A 551 18.88 -19.62 7.15
C LEU A 551 19.78 -20.80 6.81
N ALA A 552 20.27 -20.91 5.56
CA ALA A 552 21.22 -21.96 5.17
C ALA A 552 22.65 -21.67 5.70
N VAL A 553 23.14 -20.44 5.58
CA VAL A 553 24.44 -20.02 6.14
C VAL A 553 24.39 -19.95 7.67
N GLU A 554 23.25 -19.58 8.25
CA GLU A 554 22.99 -19.67 9.69
C GLU A 554 22.89 -21.12 10.16
N ASN A 555 22.36 -22.06 9.36
CA ASN A 555 22.36 -23.48 9.72
C ASN A 555 23.77 -24.07 9.66
N GLU A 556 24.56 -23.75 8.64
CA GLU A 556 25.95 -24.20 8.56
C GLU A 556 26.79 -23.58 9.69
N ALA A 557 26.60 -22.30 9.98
CA ALA A 557 27.25 -21.63 11.12
C ALA A 557 26.78 -22.21 12.46
N LYS A 558 25.49 -22.48 12.64
CA LYS A 558 24.94 -23.14 13.85
C LYS A 558 25.45 -24.55 14.02
N GLN A 559 25.48 -25.36 12.95
CA GLN A 559 26.03 -26.72 12.96
C GLN A 559 27.54 -26.70 13.27
N THR A 560 28.27 -25.71 12.74
CA THR A 560 29.69 -25.54 13.05
C THR A 560 29.89 -25.12 14.51
N ILE A 561 29.06 -24.20 15.03
CA ILE A 561 29.09 -23.77 16.43
C ILE A 561 28.74 -24.94 17.36
N GLU A 562 27.72 -25.73 17.03
CA GLU A 562 27.30 -26.90 17.79
C GLU A 562 28.36 -28.02 17.75
N ALA A 563 29.01 -28.24 16.61
CA ALA A 563 30.16 -29.14 16.50
C ALA A 563 31.33 -28.66 17.38
N LEU A 564 31.64 -27.36 17.37
CA LEU A 564 32.69 -26.77 18.21
C LEU A 564 32.33 -26.82 19.70
N GLN A 565 31.06 -26.64 20.07
CA GLN A 565 30.57 -26.77 21.45
C GLN A 565 30.68 -28.21 21.94
N ASN A 566 30.33 -29.19 21.10
CA ASN A 566 30.47 -30.61 21.41
C ASN A 566 31.95 -31.03 21.53
N GLU A 567 32.83 -30.51 20.68
CA GLU A 567 34.27 -30.72 20.83
C GLU A 567 34.82 -30.08 22.10
N LEU A 568 34.39 -28.86 22.43
CA LEU A 568 34.79 -28.17 23.65
C LEU A 568 34.33 -28.94 24.89
N GLN A 569 33.10 -29.45 24.90
CA GLN A 569 32.59 -30.30 25.97
C GLN A 569 33.40 -31.60 26.12
N LYS A 570 33.71 -32.28 25.01
CA LYS A 570 34.60 -33.45 25.02
C LYS A 570 36.01 -33.13 25.51
N THR A 571 36.54 -31.94 25.21
CA THR A 571 37.86 -31.53 25.73
C THR A 571 37.82 -31.20 27.22
N LYS A 572 36.73 -30.63 27.73
CA LYS A 572 36.51 -30.41 29.17
C LYS A 572 36.40 -31.74 29.92
N GLU A 573 35.67 -32.71 29.38
CA GLU A 573 35.57 -34.06 29.97
C GLU A 573 36.93 -34.76 29.99
N LYS A 574 37.73 -34.64 28.92
CA LYS A 574 39.11 -35.15 28.90
C LYS A 574 40.03 -34.41 29.87
N LEU A 575 39.87 -33.09 30.03
CA LEU A 575 40.62 -32.31 31.01
C LEU A 575 40.27 -32.73 32.44
N GLN A 576 38.98 -32.97 32.73
CA GLN A 576 38.51 -33.48 34.01
C GLN A 576 39.07 -34.88 34.29
N ALA A 577 39.08 -35.77 33.28
CA ALA A 577 39.70 -37.09 33.41
C ALA A 577 41.21 -37.01 33.65
N VAL A 578 41.91 -36.03 33.07
CA VAL A 578 43.32 -35.77 33.31
C VAL A 578 43.56 -35.16 34.70
N GLU A 579 42.68 -34.28 35.20
CA GLU A 579 42.73 -33.77 36.57
C GLU A 579 42.45 -34.87 37.60
N ASP A 580 41.57 -35.82 37.29
CA ASP A 580 41.30 -36.98 38.14
C ASP A 580 42.47 -37.99 38.11
N LEU A 581 43.19 -38.12 36.99
CA LEU A 581 44.47 -38.85 36.93
C LEU A 581 45.61 -38.11 37.64
N LYS A 582 45.61 -36.77 37.67
CA LYS A 582 46.57 -35.92 38.41
C LYS A 582 46.42 -36.07 39.93
N LYS A 583 45.23 -36.45 40.43
CA LYS A 583 45.03 -36.85 41.83
C LYS A 583 45.67 -38.20 42.19
N GLN A 584 46.11 -39.00 41.20
CA GLN A 584 46.67 -40.34 41.39
C GLN A 584 48.20 -40.42 41.19
N SER A 585 48.85 -39.44 40.55
CA SER A 585 50.32 -39.41 40.39
C SER A 585 50.85 -37.98 40.13
N PRO A 586 51.86 -37.48 40.86
CA PRO A 586 52.31 -36.08 40.77
C PRO A 586 53.25 -35.78 39.59
N ASP A 587 53.85 -36.80 38.97
CA ASP A 587 55.09 -36.62 38.19
C ASP A 587 54.90 -36.52 36.66
N SER A 588 53.65 -36.58 36.18
CA SER A 588 53.29 -36.44 34.76
C SER A 588 52.60 -35.11 34.41
N GLY A 589 52.35 -34.24 35.40
CA GLY A 589 51.61 -32.98 35.23
C GLY A 589 52.36 -31.90 34.45
N THR A 590 53.67 -31.80 34.61
CA THR A 590 54.48 -30.68 34.09
C THR A 590 54.62 -30.68 32.56
N LEU A 591 54.69 -31.86 31.94
CA LEU A 591 54.80 -32.00 30.48
C LEU A 591 53.48 -31.68 29.78
N VAL A 592 52.36 -32.14 30.38
CA VAL A 592 50.99 -31.93 29.90
C VAL A 592 50.58 -30.47 30.05
N ASP A 593 50.94 -29.82 31.14
CA ASP A 593 50.66 -28.40 31.37
C ASP A 593 51.37 -27.51 30.32
N SER A 594 52.58 -27.88 29.87
CA SER A 594 53.28 -27.15 28.78
C SER A 594 52.61 -27.30 27.41
N TYR A 595 52.13 -28.51 27.08
CA TYR A 595 51.44 -28.80 25.82
C TYR A 595 50.06 -28.14 25.76
N ILE A 596 49.32 -28.17 26.87
CA ILE A 596 48.02 -27.50 27.01
C ILE A 596 48.20 -25.98 26.93
N ALA A 597 49.19 -25.41 27.62
CA ALA A 597 49.49 -23.97 27.55
C ALA A 597 49.87 -23.52 26.13
N GLY A 598 50.66 -24.32 25.41
CA GLY A 598 51.01 -24.07 24.00
C GLY A 598 49.78 -24.08 23.09
N LYS A 599 48.87 -25.04 23.28
CA LYS A 599 47.63 -25.15 22.49
C LYS A 599 46.63 -24.03 22.81
N ILE A 600 46.54 -23.62 24.07
CA ILE A 600 45.74 -22.44 24.48
C ILE A 600 46.28 -21.17 23.81
N LYS A 601 47.61 -20.98 23.77
CA LYS A 601 48.22 -19.84 23.09
C LYS A 601 47.91 -19.84 21.59
N GLN A 602 48.03 -20.99 20.92
CA GLN A 602 47.70 -21.14 19.51
C GLN A 602 46.23 -20.84 19.21
N LEU A 603 45.31 -21.32 20.05
CA LEU A 603 43.87 -21.04 19.91
C LEU A 603 43.54 -19.56 20.15
N LYS A 604 44.18 -18.91 21.14
CA LYS A 604 44.03 -17.46 21.37
C LYS A 604 44.51 -16.64 20.17
N GLU A 605 45.60 -17.05 19.55
CA GLU A 605 46.15 -16.39 18.37
C GLU A 605 45.23 -16.59 17.15
N GLN A 606 44.65 -17.78 16.98
CA GLN A 606 43.62 -18.04 15.97
C GLN A 606 42.35 -17.22 16.21
N ILE A 607 41.86 -17.14 17.44
CA ILE A 607 40.71 -16.29 17.81
C ILE A 607 41.01 -14.83 17.46
N ALA A 608 42.17 -14.30 17.84
CA ALA A 608 42.56 -12.93 17.52
C ALA A 608 42.64 -12.68 16.00
N THR A 609 43.07 -13.67 15.21
CA THR A 609 43.07 -13.55 13.73
C THR A 609 41.67 -13.58 13.14
N LEU A 610 40.76 -14.38 13.70
CA LEU A 610 39.36 -14.46 13.30
C LEU A 610 38.58 -13.19 13.68
N GLU A 611 38.78 -12.66 14.87
CA GLU A 611 38.21 -11.37 15.32
C GLU A 611 38.68 -10.23 14.41
N LYS A 612 39.97 -10.17 14.08
CA LYS A 612 40.50 -9.20 13.10
C LYS A 612 39.89 -9.38 11.71
N ARG A 613 39.52 -10.61 11.32
CA ARG A 613 38.88 -10.88 10.03
C ARG A 613 37.41 -10.48 10.05
N GLU A 614 36.70 -10.72 11.15
CA GLU A 614 35.33 -10.28 11.38
C GLU A 614 35.22 -8.76 11.35
N GLU A 615 36.13 -8.04 12.02
CA GLU A 615 36.13 -6.57 12.02
C GLU A 615 36.39 -6.01 10.62
N ARG A 616 37.25 -6.68 9.84
CA ARG A 616 37.44 -6.37 8.41
C ARG A 616 36.18 -6.65 7.58
N TYR A 617 35.42 -7.70 7.88
CA TYR A 617 34.15 -7.95 7.20
C TYR A 617 33.07 -6.93 7.57
N LYS A 618 32.99 -6.51 8.83
CA LYS A 618 32.06 -5.45 9.28
C LYS A 618 32.34 -4.14 8.58
N THR A 619 33.62 -3.74 8.51
CA THR A 619 34.03 -2.51 7.81
C THR A 619 33.75 -2.58 6.31
N VAL A 620 34.12 -3.67 5.63
CA VAL A 620 33.81 -3.85 4.20
C VAL A 620 32.30 -3.88 3.96
N PHE A 621 31.52 -4.52 4.84
CA PHE A 621 30.07 -4.55 4.73
C PHE A 621 29.46 -3.15 4.93
N ALA A 622 29.96 -2.37 5.89
CA ALA A 622 29.54 -0.99 6.12
C ALA A 622 29.79 -0.09 4.90
N ASP A 623 30.95 -0.23 4.25
CA ASP A 623 31.26 0.50 3.03
C ASP A 623 30.35 0.08 1.86
N ARG A 624 30.18 -1.23 1.67
CA ARG A 624 29.35 -1.77 0.57
C ARG A 624 27.87 -1.44 0.75
N ILE A 625 27.35 -1.50 1.97
CA ILE A 625 25.95 -1.12 2.24
C ILE A 625 25.76 0.39 2.07
N SER A 626 26.75 1.22 2.41
CA SER A 626 26.70 2.67 2.16
C SER A 626 26.60 2.99 0.67
N VAL A 627 27.43 2.33 -0.15
CA VAL A 627 27.37 2.46 -1.63
C VAL A 627 26.02 1.99 -2.17
N PHE A 628 25.52 0.84 -1.70
CA PHE A 628 24.21 0.33 -2.09
C PHE A 628 23.08 1.31 -1.73
N ARG A 629 23.09 1.87 -0.52
CA ARG A 629 22.10 2.87 -0.09
C ARG A 629 22.12 4.12 -0.97
N ARG A 630 23.31 4.60 -1.33
CA ARG A 630 23.48 5.74 -2.24
C ARG A 630 22.89 5.42 -3.61
N ALA A 631 23.20 4.26 -4.17
CA ALA A 631 22.65 3.80 -5.45
C ALA A 631 21.11 3.65 -5.38
N CYS A 632 20.55 3.13 -4.29
CA CYS A 632 19.10 3.04 -4.11
C CYS A 632 18.43 4.41 -3.98
N CYS A 633 19.07 5.37 -3.31
CA CYS A 633 18.58 6.74 -3.25
C CYS A 633 18.58 7.39 -4.65
N GLU A 634 19.62 7.16 -5.45
CA GLU A 634 19.75 7.70 -6.80
C GLU A 634 18.78 7.04 -7.80
N LEU A 635 18.57 5.72 -7.71
CA LEU A 635 17.70 4.98 -8.63
C LEU A 635 16.21 5.11 -8.30
N PHE A 636 15.85 5.16 -7.02
CA PHE A 636 14.46 5.03 -6.58
C PHE A 636 13.96 6.18 -5.69
N GLY A 637 14.82 7.12 -5.28
CA GLY A 637 14.41 8.28 -4.48
C GLY A 637 14.13 8.00 -2.99
N TYR A 638 14.35 6.78 -2.50
CA TYR A 638 14.11 6.40 -1.10
C TYR A 638 15.39 6.29 -0.27
N LYS A 639 15.36 6.77 0.98
CA LYS A 639 16.47 6.68 1.93
C LYS A 639 16.35 5.43 2.81
N VAL A 640 17.25 4.48 2.62
CA VAL A 640 17.28 3.23 3.41
C VAL A 640 17.99 3.47 4.75
N CYS A 641 17.23 3.48 5.84
CA CYS A 641 17.73 3.68 7.21
C CYS A 641 18.00 2.34 7.92
N HIS A 642 19.05 2.30 8.74
CA HIS A 642 19.41 1.13 9.56
C HIS A 642 18.71 1.23 10.92
N VAL A 643 17.90 0.23 11.30
CA VAL A 643 17.42 0.04 12.67
C VAL A 643 18.34 -0.99 13.34
N ARG A 644 18.76 -0.73 14.58
CA ARG A 644 19.89 -1.35 15.28
C ARG A 644 19.63 -2.78 15.79
N THR A 645 18.81 -3.53 15.08
CA THR A 645 18.62 -4.98 15.25
C THR A 645 18.99 -5.63 13.93
N PHE A 646 19.55 -6.85 13.96
CA PHE A 646 19.98 -7.62 12.78
C PHE A 646 18.84 -7.98 11.79
N SER A 647 17.72 -7.25 11.83
CA SER A 647 16.64 -7.27 10.86
C SER A 647 16.64 -5.93 10.12
N LEU A 648 17.01 -5.95 8.84
CA LEU A 648 16.76 -4.85 7.91
C LEU A 648 15.25 -4.78 7.66
N VAL A 649 14.50 -4.18 8.58
CA VAL A 649 13.12 -3.80 8.34
C VAL A 649 13.15 -2.61 7.40
N LEU A 650 12.75 -2.83 6.15
CA LEU A 650 12.49 -1.77 5.18
C LEU A 650 11.27 -0.96 5.67
N LYS A 651 11.51 0.05 6.50
CA LYS A 651 10.50 1.08 6.78
C LYS A 651 10.45 2.01 5.57
N LEU A 652 9.52 1.73 4.66
CA LEU A 652 9.10 2.66 3.61
C LEU A 652 8.48 3.89 4.28
N GLN A 653 9.26 4.96 4.44
CA GLN A 653 8.66 6.29 4.53
C GLN A 653 8.47 6.80 3.10
N LEU A 654 7.27 6.58 2.56
CA LEU A 654 6.78 7.32 1.40
C LEU A 654 6.52 8.77 1.83
N THR A 655 7.48 9.66 1.61
CA THR A 655 7.26 11.12 1.70
C THR A 655 7.33 11.80 0.34
N SER A 656 7.23 11.08 -0.78
CA SER A 656 7.34 11.70 -2.11
C SER A 656 6.59 10.97 -3.23
N VAL A 657 5.31 10.63 -3.04
CA VAL A 657 4.43 10.24 -4.17
C VAL A 657 3.27 11.24 -4.39
N SER A 658 3.18 12.29 -3.60
CA SER A 658 2.13 13.32 -3.74
C SER A 658 2.32 14.30 -4.91
N LYS A 659 3.17 14.01 -5.90
CA LYS A 659 3.44 14.95 -7.01
C LYS A 659 3.45 14.37 -8.43
N LEU A 660 3.12 13.09 -8.61
CA LEU A 660 3.07 12.46 -9.95
C LEU A 660 1.79 11.66 -10.24
N ALA A 661 0.85 11.60 -9.30
CA ALA A 661 -0.47 10.98 -9.50
C ALA A 661 -1.59 12.02 -9.74
N ALA A 662 -1.25 13.27 -10.08
CA ALA A 662 -2.22 14.32 -10.40
C ALA A 662 -2.42 14.54 -11.92
N ASP A 663 -1.68 13.84 -12.79
CA ASP A 663 -1.77 14.02 -14.25
C ASP A 663 -2.25 12.79 -15.03
N ARG A 664 -2.57 11.66 -14.38
CA ARG A 664 -3.21 10.51 -15.05
C ARG A 664 -4.06 9.66 -14.08
N GLN A 665 -5.23 10.15 -13.72
CA GLN A 665 -6.54 9.46 -13.77
C GLN A 665 -7.59 10.30 -13.05
#